data_AF-A0A017TBN3-F1
#
_entry.id   AF-A0A017TBN3-F1
#
_cell.length_a   1.000
_cell.length_b   1.000
_cell.length_c   1.000
_cell.angle_alpha   90.00
_cell.angle_beta   90.00
_cell.angle_gamma   90.00
#
_symmetry.space_group_name_H-M   'P 1'
#
loop_
_entity.id
_entity.type
_entity.pdbx_description
1 polymer ?
#
loop_
_entity_poly.entity_id
_entity_poly.type
_entity_poly.pdbx_seq_one_letter_code
_entity_poly.pdbx_strand_id
1 'polypeptide(L)'
;MSTSPTRSRRKPRGARATPYLLAFLAAGAASCLMRTDAVPTAFNGGALDSKGDPFREPAEVRADVVERLVWNEIIDGYFGQGTGDATHRVEPWLRRVADTPSRFLEITSCAAFGAGPRCPLQATTPEGRREEVNAKIRALTEDTAGAVSTPVCAGLGAPNWPVLERVLDEVRFRQAISRAARAVSEVLDEGLVDDDAVKVGAARAFKHAAAYVGSRKWRRDRERPTTGLVVKGGAATGVFSAGVVWSTLHLIHGCMSDPACGQGRDLRFDLLSGTSTGAMITTAVDRFNSATTAPERQQGLDDLARWFTCFSLTDLFCVRSAPITRLFDVGATAQRGVLEFDGIRRILSSCVNEGMRQNRSELLLSTVEFRTGLLHALSDQAELHSPPCVVEAALASAVLPVIAAPVTQLPIGVPYDAERPEATEPTFLDGGIRSEIPLMPLARRGAERVLVVSSANSILGGTRRLRNAIEIAQRYIDVSTGGVTESEISHARRHAEAVRQAEIEACEARLREDSALCPPGSVCDRDRICKTRDWNAVCSNPAVFRGTDPPLMVTSAPPASPDASQPASLAPSASAPPAPPAPPAPPAPPSARVDPDIEVLSPPVEPFWRVMGVFRNESAVDSLNGYNFEPAELRRLFRAGAEQGRLRCLDIARLLGIHPAGAGSASTLDPAMEAKLVRWCSPELPKNEALCGAIEHPEGFRSCDDPAPPALDACGAPPASTTCQVKP
;
A
#
# COMPACT_ATOMS: atom_id res chain seq x y z
N MET A 1 43.90 44.09 -15.41
CA MET A 1 43.74 43.51 -16.77
C MET A 1 42.70 42.42 -16.67
N SER A 2 41.50 42.72 -17.17
CA SER A 2 40.29 41.89 -17.06
C SER A 2 40.00 41.29 -18.44
N THR A 3 39.88 39.97 -18.52
CA THR A 3 39.47 39.26 -19.74
C THR A 3 38.24 38.41 -19.42
N SER A 4 37.06 38.95 -19.74
CA SER A 4 35.79 38.24 -19.77
C SER A 4 35.75 37.25 -20.93
N PRO A 5 35.18 36.03 -20.77
CA PRO A 5 34.93 35.14 -21.88
C PRO A 5 33.61 35.50 -22.57
N THR A 6 33.67 35.70 -23.88
CA THR A 6 32.55 35.93 -24.77
C THR A 6 31.64 34.68 -24.85
N ARG A 7 30.43 34.80 -24.30
CA ARG A 7 29.37 33.80 -24.40
C ARG A 7 28.68 33.89 -25.77
N SER A 8 28.92 32.91 -26.62
CA SER A 8 28.28 32.75 -27.93
C SER A 8 26.77 32.51 -27.77
N ARG A 9 25.94 33.50 -28.08
CA ARG A 9 24.48 33.39 -28.25
C ARG A 9 24.17 32.56 -29.51
N ARG A 10 23.87 31.27 -29.36
CA ARG A 10 23.14 30.50 -30.39
C ARG A 10 21.66 30.87 -30.31
N LYS A 11 21.14 31.51 -31.37
CA LYS A 11 19.69 31.71 -31.57
C LYS A 11 19.03 30.34 -31.78
N PRO A 12 17.95 29.98 -31.07
CA PRO A 12 17.15 28.84 -31.43
C PRO A 12 16.42 29.15 -32.75
N ARG A 13 16.59 28.28 -33.75
CA ARG A 13 15.78 28.30 -34.97
C ARG A 13 14.38 27.79 -34.61
N GLY A 14 13.47 28.71 -34.28
CA GLY A 14 12.05 28.41 -34.11
C GLY A 14 11.46 27.94 -35.43
N ALA A 15 10.91 26.72 -35.43
CA ALA A 15 10.15 26.17 -36.55
C ALA A 15 8.86 26.98 -36.73
N ARG A 16 8.77 27.75 -37.81
CA ARG A 16 7.58 28.49 -38.25
C ARG A 16 6.59 27.55 -38.97
N ALA A 17 5.99 26.60 -38.25
CA ALA A 17 4.96 25.71 -38.82
C ALA A 17 3.53 26.02 -38.33
N THR A 18 3.37 26.86 -37.31
CA THR A 18 2.10 27.07 -36.60
C THR A 18 0.99 27.82 -37.35
N PRO A 19 1.24 28.80 -38.25
CA PRO A 19 0.13 29.56 -38.86
C PRO A 19 -0.64 28.79 -39.95
N TYR A 20 -0.04 27.75 -40.55
CA TYR A 20 -0.70 26.98 -41.61
C TYR A 20 -1.67 25.91 -41.07
N LEU A 21 -1.43 25.39 -39.87
CA LEU A 21 -2.32 24.44 -39.21
C LEU A 21 -3.65 25.11 -38.80
N LEU A 22 -3.57 26.33 -38.27
CA LEU A 22 -4.73 27.14 -37.85
C LEU A 22 -5.62 27.57 -39.02
N ALA A 23 -5.03 27.91 -40.18
CA ALA A 23 -5.80 28.25 -41.39
C ALA A 23 -6.57 27.03 -41.95
N PHE A 24 -6.00 25.83 -41.85
CA PHE A 24 -6.68 24.58 -42.24
C PHE A 24 -7.82 24.19 -41.27
N LEU A 25 -7.63 24.41 -39.96
CA LEU A 25 -8.66 24.12 -38.96
C LEU A 25 -9.84 25.11 -39.03
N ALA A 26 -9.58 26.39 -39.32
CA ALA A 26 -10.62 27.41 -39.45
C ALA A 26 -11.49 27.23 -40.72
N ALA A 27 -10.89 26.80 -41.84
CA ALA A 27 -11.65 26.46 -43.05
C ALA A 27 -12.41 25.13 -42.93
N GLY A 28 -11.88 24.18 -42.13
CA GLY A 28 -12.52 22.91 -41.84
C GLY A 28 -13.69 23.00 -40.86
N ALA A 29 -13.73 23.99 -39.95
CA ALA A 29 -14.81 24.09 -38.95
C ALA A 29 -16.21 24.38 -39.54
N ALA A 30 -16.29 24.90 -40.77
CA ALA A 30 -17.56 25.16 -41.46
C ALA A 30 -18.09 23.95 -42.27
N SER A 31 -17.34 22.86 -42.36
CA SER A 31 -17.70 21.66 -43.11
C SER A 31 -17.34 20.43 -42.28
N CYS A 32 -18.23 19.45 -42.10
CA CYS A 32 -18.03 18.24 -41.29
C CYS A 32 -16.89 17.29 -41.75
N LEU A 33 -15.70 17.80 -42.04
CA LEU A 33 -14.55 17.14 -42.65
C LEU A 33 -13.25 17.57 -41.95
N MET A 34 -13.20 17.51 -40.62
CA MET A 34 -11.90 17.20 -40.01
C MET A 34 -11.57 15.75 -40.38
N ARG A 35 -10.77 15.58 -41.43
CA ARG A 35 -10.26 14.26 -41.79
C ARG A 35 -9.25 13.82 -40.74
N THR A 36 -9.33 12.55 -40.35
CA THR A 36 -8.46 11.92 -39.36
C THR A 36 -7.00 11.80 -39.84
N ASP A 37 -6.68 12.16 -41.08
CA ASP A 37 -5.35 12.15 -41.68
C ASP A 37 -4.41 13.24 -41.12
N ALA A 38 -4.95 14.30 -40.53
CA ALA A 38 -4.18 15.30 -39.78
C ALA A 38 -3.51 14.70 -38.53
N VAL A 39 -4.12 13.68 -37.92
CA VAL A 39 -3.63 13.04 -36.69
C VAL A 39 -2.33 12.26 -36.95
N PRO A 40 -2.24 11.36 -37.96
CA PRO A 40 -0.98 10.75 -38.39
C PRO A 40 0.09 11.77 -38.80
N THR A 41 -0.30 12.89 -39.42
CA THR A 41 0.65 13.93 -39.83
C THR A 41 1.26 14.66 -38.63
N ALA A 42 0.46 14.93 -37.59
CA ALA A 42 0.95 15.43 -36.32
C ALA A 42 1.85 14.40 -35.60
N PHE A 43 1.45 13.12 -35.60
CA PHE A 43 2.25 12.03 -35.02
C PHE A 43 3.61 11.86 -35.70
N ASN A 44 3.63 11.80 -37.04
CA ASN A 44 4.85 11.65 -37.84
C ASN A 44 5.71 12.92 -37.91
N GLY A 45 5.18 14.07 -37.47
CA GLY A 45 5.91 15.33 -37.38
C GLY A 45 6.83 15.45 -36.16
N GLY A 46 7.05 14.37 -35.41
CA GLY A 46 7.87 14.34 -34.20
C GLY A 46 7.13 14.75 -32.93
N ALA A 47 5.79 14.72 -32.92
CA ALA A 47 5.01 14.88 -31.69
C ALA A 47 5.20 13.70 -30.71
N LEU A 48 5.65 12.54 -31.20
CA LEU A 48 5.94 11.35 -30.40
C LEU A 48 7.43 10.99 -30.30
N ASP A 49 8.32 11.66 -31.05
CA ASP A 49 9.75 11.41 -30.91
C ASP A 49 10.21 11.96 -29.58
N SER A 50 10.66 11.06 -28.69
CA SER A 50 11.12 11.36 -27.33
C SER A 50 12.38 12.22 -27.37
N LYS A 51 12.20 13.53 -27.54
CA LYS A 51 13.12 14.49 -26.97
C LYS A 51 13.10 14.19 -25.47
N GLY A 52 14.27 13.91 -24.88
CA GLY A 52 14.39 13.62 -23.44
C GLY A 52 13.60 14.63 -22.61
N ASP A 53 13.14 14.23 -21.42
CA ASP A 53 12.19 15.00 -20.58
C ASP A 53 12.37 16.51 -20.77
N PRO A 54 11.50 17.18 -21.57
CA PRO A 54 11.71 18.58 -21.95
C PRO A 54 11.55 19.53 -20.77
N PHE A 55 11.18 18.99 -19.61
CA PHE A 55 10.78 19.74 -18.44
C PHE A 55 11.82 19.72 -17.33
N ARG A 56 12.75 18.75 -17.33
CA ARG A 56 13.69 18.53 -16.24
C ARG A 56 15.11 18.34 -16.73
N GLU A 57 16.05 18.91 -15.99
CA GLU A 57 17.46 18.68 -16.26
C GLU A 57 17.82 17.21 -15.95
N PRO A 58 18.59 16.52 -16.81
CA PRO A 58 18.93 15.11 -16.61
C PRO A 58 19.58 14.82 -15.24
N ALA A 59 20.35 15.76 -14.69
CA ALA A 59 20.95 15.62 -13.37
C ALA A 59 19.90 15.56 -12.25
N GLU A 60 18.82 16.33 -12.34
CA GLU A 60 17.74 16.32 -11.35
C GLU A 60 16.94 15.03 -11.43
N VAL A 61 16.62 14.56 -12.65
CA VAL A 61 15.92 13.28 -12.85
C VAL A 61 16.71 12.14 -12.21
N ARG A 62 18.04 12.12 -12.38
CA ARG A 62 18.91 11.10 -11.79
C ARG A 62 18.93 11.17 -10.26
N ALA A 63 18.99 12.37 -9.68
CA ALA A 63 18.91 12.54 -8.23
C ALA A 63 17.55 12.09 -7.67
N ASP A 64 16.45 12.38 -8.37
CA ASP A 64 15.11 11.96 -7.97
C ASP A 64 14.91 10.43 -8.03
N VAL A 65 15.53 9.76 -9.01
CA VAL A 65 15.55 8.30 -9.09
C VAL A 65 16.17 7.72 -7.81
N VAL A 66 17.33 8.24 -7.40
CA VAL A 66 17.99 7.83 -6.15
C VAL A 66 17.10 8.17 -4.96
N GLU A 67 16.58 9.39 -4.89
CA GLU A 67 15.75 9.84 -3.78
C GLU A 67 14.57 8.90 -3.55
N ARG A 68 13.86 8.54 -4.62
CA ARG A 68 12.73 7.62 -4.57
C ARG A 68 13.14 6.21 -4.15
N LEU A 69 14.23 5.67 -4.68
CA LEU A 69 14.71 4.33 -4.32
C LEU A 69 15.07 4.26 -2.84
N VAL A 70 15.80 5.27 -2.33
CA VAL A 70 16.17 5.35 -0.92
C VAL A 70 14.92 5.54 -0.06
N TRP A 71 14.06 6.51 -0.39
CA TRP A 71 12.80 6.79 0.33
C TRP A 71 11.97 5.52 0.52
N ASN A 72 11.75 4.75 -0.56
CA ASN A 72 10.91 3.56 -0.53
C ASN A 72 11.39 2.46 0.43
N GLU A 73 12.68 2.42 0.75
CA GLU A 73 13.26 1.40 1.63
C GLU A 73 13.38 1.86 3.09
N ILE A 74 13.42 3.18 3.35
CA ILE A 74 13.70 3.75 4.68
C ILE A 74 12.46 4.22 5.45
N ILE A 75 11.29 4.30 4.80
CA ILE A 75 10.02 4.73 5.44
C ILE A 75 9.23 3.62 6.13
N ASP A 76 9.94 2.58 6.57
CA ASP A 76 9.41 1.39 7.25
C ASP A 76 8.69 1.75 8.58
N GLY A 77 8.08 0.76 9.22
CA GLY A 77 7.44 0.88 10.53
C GLY A 77 8.41 0.68 11.70
N TYR A 78 8.61 1.74 12.49
CA TYR A 78 9.44 1.76 13.68
C TYR A 78 8.60 1.92 14.97
N PHE A 79 9.15 1.51 16.12
CA PHE A 79 8.58 1.82 17.43
C PHE A 79 8.88 3.27 17.84
N GLY A 80 10.13 3.71 17.61
CA GLY A 80 10.65 5.04 17.91
C GLY A 80 10.34 6.09 16.83
N GLN A 81 9.16 6.03 16.22
CA GLN A 81 8.67 7.05 15.27
C GLN A 81 7.67 8.01 15.93
N GLY A 82 7.49 9.17 15.30
CA GLY A 82 6.57 10.21 15.76
C GLY A 82 7.07 11.03 16.94
N THR A 83 6.20 11.91 17.45
CA THR A 83 6.51 12.84 18.54
C THR A 83 6.29 12.26 19.94
N GLY A 84 5.97 10.98 20.06
CA GLY A 84 5.61 10.34 21.33
C GLY A 84 6.76 10.17 22.32
N ASP A 85 6.44 9.59 23.48
CA ASP A 85 7.35 9.34 24.61
C ASP A 85 8.30 8.15 24.38
N ALA A 86 8.59 7.81 23.13
CA ALA A 86 9.55 6.76 22.84
C ALA A 86 10.92 7.14 23.41
N THR A 87 11.53 6.19 24.12
CA THR A 87 12.84 6.36 24.77
C THR A 87 13.99 6.50 23.79
N HIS A 88 13.76 6.14 22.52
CA HIS A 88 14.63 6.38 21.39
C HIS A 88 13.81 6.92 20.21
N ARG A 89 14.49 7.60 19.28
CA ARG A 89 13.87 8.14 18.06
C ARG A 89 14.71 7.82 16.85
N VAL A 90 14.06 7.38 15.77
CA VAL A 90 14.70 7.05 14.48
C VAL A 90 14.96 8.29 13.63
N GLU A 91 14.14 9.34 13.75
CA GLU A 91 14.31 10.62 13.03
C GLU A 91 15.75 11.19 13.15
N PRO A 92 16.36 11.32 14.35
CA PRO A 92 17.73 11.80 14.47
C PRO A 92 18.76 10.90 13.77
N TRP A 93 18.51 9.60 13.66
CA TRP A 93 19.41 8.66 12.97
C TRP A 93 19.40 8.94 11.48
N LEU A 94 18.20 9.09 10.90
CA LEU A 94 18.00 9.46 9.50
C LEU A 94 18.65 10.81 9.16
N ARG A 95 18.49 11.84 10.03
CA ARG A 95 19.16 13.14 9.82
C ARG A 95 20.67 13.02 9.77
N ARG A 96 21.28 12.26 10.68
CA ARG A 96 22.74 12.06 10.68
C ARG A 96 23.24 11.33 9.44
N VAL A 97 22.46 10.39 8.89
CA VAL A 97 22.79 9.78 7.58
C VAL A 97 22.68 10.82 6.47
N ALA A 98 21.63 11.66 6.49
CA ALA A 98 21.45 12.74 5.50
C ALA A 98 22.61 13.74 5.48
N ASP A 99 23.23 13.99 6.65
CA ASP A 99 24.39 14.89 6.79
C ASP A 99 25.72 14.22 6.34
N THR A 100 25.73 12.91 6.08
CA THR A 100 26.92 12.15 5.66
C THR A 100 26.70 11.31 4.38
N PRO A 101 26.16 11.90 3.29
CA PRO A 101 25.75 11.15 2.10
C PRO A 101 26.92 10.43 1.40
N SER A 102 28.16 10.92 1.58
CA SER A 102 29.36 10.26 1.06
C SER A 102 29.57 8.85 1.62
N ARG A 103 29.17 8.59 2.88
CA ARG A 103 29.27 7.24 3.46
C ARG A 103 28.26 6.29 2.82
N PHE A 104 27.06 6.78 2.50
CA PHE A 104 26.09 6.01 1.74
C PHE A 104 26.56 5.76 0.29
N LEU A 105 27.17 6.75 -0.35
CA LEU A 105 27.83 6.56 -1.66
C LEU A 105 28.91 5.49 -1.61
N GLU A 106 29.73 5.45 -0.57
CA GLU A 106 30.76 4.42 -0.43
C GLU A 106 30.15 3.02 -0.33
N ILE A 107 29.10 2.85 0.49
CA ILE A 107 28.38 1.57 0.62
C ILE A 107 27.76 1.15 -0.72
N THR A 108 27.07 2.06 -1.42
CA THR A 108 26.43 1.80 -2.72
C THR A 108 27.44 1.49 -3.81
N SER A 109 28.54 2.25 -3.90
CA SER A 109 29.62 2.02 -4.85
C SER A 109 30.26 0.65 -4.63
N CYS A 110 30.39 0.23 -3.36
CA CYS A 110 30.91 -1.08 -3.03
C CYS A 110 29.96 -2.23 -3.36
N ALA A 111 28.66 -2.02 -3.20
CA ALA A 111 27.66 -2.97 -3.64
C ALA A 111 27.62 -3.08 -5.18
N ALA A 112 27.78 -1.97 -5.91
CA ALA A 112 27.74 -1.93 -7.36
C ALA A 112 28.98 -2.55 -8.00
N PHE A 113 30.17 -2.06 -7.64
CA PHE A 113 31.40 -2.32 -8.40
C PHE A 113 32.31 -3.36 -7.77
N GLY A 114 32.06 -3.77 -6.52
CA GLY A 114 32.99 -4.60 -5.77
C GLY A 114 34.32 -3.88 -5.47
N ALA A 115 35.40 -4.64 -5.23
CA ALA A 115 36.70 -4.09 -4.91
C ALA A 115 37.30 -3.32 -6.10
N GLY A 116 37.69 -2.05 -5.91
CA GLY A 116 38.29 -1.24 -6.96
C GLY A 116 38.52 0.23 -6.56
N PRO A 117 38.92 1.10 -7.51
CA PRO A 117 39.20 2.51 -7.22
C PRO A 117 38.01 3.29 -6.63
N ARG A 118 36.78 2.86 -6.96
CA ARG A 118 35.53 3.44 -6.45
C ARG A 118 35.05 2.83 -5.14
N CYS A 119 35.72 1.77 -4.68
CA CYS A 119 35.33 1.04 -3.50
C CYS A 119 36.55 0.32 -2.90
N PRO A 120 37.14 0.87 -1.83
CA PRO A 120 38.33 0.33 -1.21
C PRO A 120 37.98 -0.88 -0.32
N LEU A 121 37.49 -1.97 -0.93
CA LEU A 121 37.36 -3.27 -0.25
C LEU A 121 38.68 -4.03 -0.33
N GLN A 122 39.00 -4.74 0.74
CA GLN A 122 40.19 -5.60 0.80
C GLN A 122 39.87 -7.01 0.29
N ALA A 123 38.64 -7.47 0.50
CA ALA A 123 38.16 -8.78 0.13
C ALA A 123 38.02 -8.94 -1.39
N THR A 124 38.57 -10.04 -1.89
CA THR A 124 38.48 -10.43 -3.30
C THR A 124 37.36 -11.45 -3.57
N THR A 125 36.81 -12.09 -2.53
CA THR A 125 35.69 -13.05 -2.67
C THR A 125 34.33 -12.35 -2.55
N PRO A 126 33.26 -12.85 -3.19
CA PRO A 126 31.90 -12.32 -3.02
C PRO A 126 31.45 -12.27 -1.55
N GLU A 127 31.77 -13.30 -0.77
CA GLU A 127 31.41 -13.40 0.65
C GLU A 127 32.13 -12.35 1.49
N GLY A 128 33.45 -12.23 1.33
CA GLY A 128 34.24 -11.22 2.05
C GLY A 128 33.82 -9.79 1.66
N ARG A 129 33.48 -9.55 0.39
CA ARG A 129 32.91 -8.26 -0.04
C ARG A 129 31.58 -7.96 0.66
N ARG A 130 30.69 -8.96 0.78
CA ARG A 130 29.42 -8.82 1.50
C ARG A 130 29.65 -8.52 2.98
N GLU A 131 30.62 -9.19 3.61
CA GLU A 131 30.99 -8.94 5.01
C GLU A 131 31.52 -7.53 5.24
N GLU A 132 32.42 -7.05 4.38
CA GLU A 132 32.96 -5.69 4.47
C GLU A 132 31.90 -4.61 4.21
N VAL A 133 31.01 -4.81 3.23
CA VAL A 133 29.85 -3.90 3.02
C VAL A 133 28.96 -3.91 4.26
N ASN A 134 28.68 -5.08 4.84
CA ASN A 134 27.91 -5.21 6.07
C ASN A 134 28.61 -4.54 7.28
N ALA A 135 29.94 -4.51 7.31
CA ALA A 135 30.74 -3.82 8.31
C ALA A 135 30.66 -2.29 8.14
N LYS A 136 30.71 -1.79 6.90
CA LYS A 136 30.52 -0.36 6.61
C LYS A 136 29.10 0.11 6.98
N ILE A 137 28.08 -0.68 6.65
CA ILE A 137 26.69 -0.41 7.06
C ILE A 137 26.58 -0.38 8.58
N ARG A 138 27.18 -1.35 9.28
CA ARG A 138 27.20 -1.39 10.75
C ARG A 138 27.85 -0.15 11.33
N ALA A 139 29.03 0.24 10.86
CA ALA A 139 29.72 1.43 11.32
C ALA A 139 28.87 2.71 11.11
N LEU A 140 28.21 2.84 9.96
CA LEU A 140 27.27 3.93 9.71
C LEU A 140 26.09 3.90 10.70
N THR A 141 25.51 2.73 10.96
CA THR A 141 24.42 2.57 11.93
C THR A 141 24.89 2.86 13.36
N GLU A 142 26.07 2.42 13.79
CA GLU A 142 26.59 2.69 15.13
C GLU A 142 26.89 4.18 15.34
N ASP A 143 27.51 4.83 14.35
CA ASP A 143 27.79 6.27 14.39
C ASP A 143 26.50 7.12 14.43
N THR A 144 25.41 6.59 13.87
CA THR A 144 24.13 7.31 13.81
C THR A 144 23.17 6.93 14.92
N ALA A 145 22.90 5.66 15.19
CA ALA A 145 21.97 5.21 16.22
C ALA A 145 22.60 5.15 17.63
N GLY A 146 23.93 5.06 17.71
CA GLY A 146 24.67 4.81 18.94
C GLY A 146 24.52 3.36 19.43
N ALA A 147 25.54 2.84 20.09
CA ALA A 147 25.52 1.48 20.62
C ALA A 147 24.48 1.29 21.74
N VAL A 148 23.88 0.10 21.78
CA VAL A 148 23.03 -0.38 22.87
C VAL A 148 23.71 -1.58 23.51
N SER A 149 24.08 -1.45 24.78
CA SER A 149 24.76 -2.49 25.56
C SER A 149 23.97 -2.93 26.81
N THR A 150 22.83 -2.29 27.07
CA THR A 150 21.95 -2.69 28.17
C THR A 150 21.26 -4.01 27.83
N PRO A 151 21.22 -5.00 28.75
CA PRO A 151 20.53 -6.26 28.49
C PRO A 151 19.03 -6.08 28.23
N VAL A 152 18.49 -6.89 27.32
CA VAL A 152 17.04 -6.99 27.05
C VAL A 152 16.31 -7.55 28.27
N CYS A 153 16.92 -8.51 28.96
CA CYS A 153 16.38 -9.14 30.15
C CYS A 153 17.25 -8.80 31.36
N ALA A 154 16.70 -8.07 32.34
CA ALA A 154 17.37 -7.81 33.62
C ALA A 154 17.06 -8.90 34.68
N GLY A 155 16.21 -9.88 34.36
CA GLY A 155 15.75 -10.96 35.23
C GLY A 155 14.60 -11.74 34.59
N LEU A 156 13.96 -12.63 35.34
CA LEU A 156 12.70 -13.27 34.94
C LEU A 156 11.59 -12.21 34.86
N GLY A 157 10.75 -12.28 33.82
CA GLY A 157 9.57 -11.43 33.71
C GLY A 157 9.45 -10.76 32.35
N ALA A 158 8.99 -9.51 32.34
CA ALA A 158 8.85 -8.73 31.11
C ALA A 158 10.21 -8.21 30.60
N PRO A 159 10.41 -8.09 29.29
CA PRO A 159 11.62 -7.48 28.74
C PRO A 159 11.72 -6.01 29.14
N ASN A 160 12.95 -5.48 29.13
CA ASN A 160 13.19 -4.05 29.14
C ASN A 160 12.72 -3.48 27.80
N TRP A 161 11.46 -3.08 27.74
CA TRP A 161 10.80 -2.62 26.52
C TRP A 161 11.53 -1.49 25.78
N PRO A 162 11.95 -0.40 26.44
CA PRO A 162 12.82 0.62 25.84
C PRO A 162 14.03 0.06 25.09
N VAL A 163 14.70 -0.93 25.68
CA VAL A 163 15.89 -1.56 25.10
C VAL A 163 15.49 -2.45 23.92
N LEU A 164 14.49 -3.31 24.10
CA LEU A 164 14.03 -4.24 23.06
C LEU A 164 13.54 -3.50 21.81
N GLU A 165 12.69 -2.49 21.97
CA GLU A 165 12.20 -1.69 20.85
C GLU A 165 13.34 -0.98 20.12
N ARG A 166 14.30 -0.41 20.88
CA ARG A 166 15.47 0.23 20.28
C ARG A 166 16.31 -0.74 19.47
N VAL A 167 16.56 -1.94 19.99
CA VAL A 167 17.31 -2.99 19.27
C VAL A 167 16.57 -3.41 18.00
N LEU A 168 15.25 -3.61 18.07
CA LEU A 168 14.46 -3.96 16.89
C LEU A 168 14.47 -2.86 15.84
N ASP A 169 14.36 -1.59 16.24
CA ASP A 169 14.44 -0.46 15.32
C ASP A 169 15.84 -0.27 14.75
N GLU A 170 16.91 -0.49 15.52
CA GLU A 170 18.30 -0.49 15.04
C GLU A 170 18.50 -1.55 13.95
N VAL A 171 18.00 -2.77 14.17
CA VAL A 171 18.02 -3.87 13.19
C VAL A 171 17.29 -3.48 11.91
N ARG A 172 16.08 -2.94 12.02
CA ARG A 172 15.29 -2.47 10.86
C ARG A 172 15.98 -1.36 10.12
N PHE A 173 16.48 -0.37 10.83
CA PHE A 173 17.18 0.77 10.26
C PHE A 173 18.44 0.33 9.49
N ARG A 174 19.23 -0.58 10.07
CA ARG A 174 20.39 -1.19 9.40
C ARG A 174 19.99 -1.91 8.12
N GLN A 175 18.91 -2.71 8.15
CA GLN A 175 18.42 -3.42 6.97
C GLN A 175 17.83 -2.50 5.90
N ALA A 176 17.12 -1.44 6.31
CA ALA A 176 16.63 -0.42 5.41
C ALA A 176 17.76 0.27 4.64
N ILE A 177 18.85 0.65 5.32
CA ILE A 177 20.05 1.21 4.66
C ILE A 177 20.65 0.20 3.68
N SER A 178 20.74 -1.08 4.06
CA SER A 178 21.28 -2.14 3.20
C SER A 178 20.46 -2.32 1.91
N ARG A 179 19.13 -2.37 2.02
CA ARG A 179 18.22 -2.48 0.87
C ARG A 179 18.26 -1.24 -0.01
N ALA A 180 18.22 -0.06 0.59
CA ALA A 180 18.36 1.22 -0.13
C ALA A 180 19.67 1.25 -0.92
N ALA A 181 20.79 0.83 -0.30
CA ALA A 181 22.08 0.79 -0.95
C ALA A 181 22.11 -0.20 -2.12
N ARG A 182 21.48 -1.37 -1.98
CA ARG A 182 21.35 -2.34 -3.07
C ARG A 182 20.54 -1.80 -4.24
N ALA A 183 19.37 -1.24 -3.97
CA ALA A 183 18.50 -0.67 -5.00
C ALA A 183 19.20 0.46 -5.78
N VAL A 184 19.94 1.33 -5.08
CA VAL A 184 20.73 2.38 -5.73
C VAL A 184 21.95 1.81 -6.47
N SER A 185 22.57 0.75 -5.97
CA SER A 185 23.73 0.12 -6.62
C SER A 185 23.39 -0.47 -7.99
N GLU A 186 22.19 -1.02 -8.16
CA GLU A 186 21.71 -1.57 -9.44
C GLU A 186 21.64 -0.48 -10.52
N VAL A 187 21.02 0.67 -10.22
CA VAL A 187 20.90 1.78 -11.17
C VAL A 187 22.22 2.55 -11.37
N LEU A 188 23.12 2.51 -10.39
CA LEU A 188 24.46 3.08 -10.49
C LEU A 188 25.35 2.23 -11.40
N ASP A 189 25.27 0.90 -11.30
CA ASP A 189 25.99 -0.04 -12.16
C ASP A 189 25.53 0.06 -13.63
N GLU A 190 24.22 0.23 -13.85
CA GLU A 190 23.64 0.48 -15.18
C GLU A 190 24.01 1.86 -15.77
N GLY A 191 24.64 2.74 -15.00
CA GLY A 191 24.98 4.10 -15.43
C GLY A 191 23.78 5.04 -15.58
N LEU A 192 22.63 4.66 -15.02
CA LEU A 192 21.43 5.50 -15.00
C LEU A 192 21.59 6.69 -14.05
N VAL A 193 22.42 6.55 -13.01
CA VAL A 193 22.76 7.61 -12.05
C VAL A 193 24.28 7.73 -11.91
N ASP A 194 24.75 8.87 -11.40
CA ASP A 194 26.17 9.11 -11.10
C ASP A 194 26.38 9.41 -9.61
N ASP A 195 27.64 9.46 -9.18
CA ASP A 195 28.03 9.68 -7.77
C ASP A 195 27.39 10.94 -7.15
N ASP A 196 27.25 12.01 -7.94
CA ASP A 196 26.65 13.26 -7.47
C ASP A 196 25.13 13.11 -7.32
N ALA A 197 24.45 12.46 -8.26
CA ALA A 197 23.05 12.10 -8.12
C ALA A 197 22.80 11.20 -6.90
N VAL A 198 23.71 10.25 -6.61
CA VAL A 198 23.63 9.41 -5.41
C VAL A 198 23.72 10.24 -4.14
N LYS A 199 24.71 11.15 -4.04
CA LYS A 199 24.86 12.02 -2.86
C LYS A 199 23.64 12.91 -2.64
N VAL A 200 23.21 13.62 -3.70
CA VAL A 200 22.11 14.59 -3.62
C VAL A 200 20.79 13.87 -3.34
N GLY A 201 20.47 12.82 -4.09
CA GLY A 201 19.23 12.06 -3.95
C GLY A 201 19.14 11.36 -2.59
N ALA A 202 20.21 10.72 -2.13
CA ALA A 202 20.22 10.09 -0.81
C ALA A 202 20.07 11.12 0.32
N ALA A 203 20.78 12.25 0.27
CA ALA A 203 20.64 13.30 1.28
C ALA A 203 19.20 13.84 1.36
N ARG A 204 18.56 14.08 0.20
CA ARG A 204 17.15 14.48 0.13
C ARG A 204 16.23 13.42 0.72
N ALA A 205 16.38 12.16 0.30
CA ALA A 205 15.57 11.05 0.79
C ALA A 205 15.66 10.87 2.30
N PHE A 206 16.87 10.84 2.87
CA PHE A 206 17.07 10.68 4.30
C PHE A 206 16.52 11.88 5.09
N LYS A 207 16.68 13.11 4.58
CA LYS A 207 16.10 14.30 5.20
C LYS A 207 14.56 14.29 5.15
N HIS A 208 13.99 13.91 4.01
CA HIS A 208 12.55 13.78 3.83
C HIS A 208 12.01 12.69 4.75
N ALA A 209 12.63 11.50 4.77
CA ALA A 209 12.23 10.40 5.63
C ALA A 209 12.37 10.75 7.11
N ALA A 210 13.40 11.50 7.51
CA ALA A 210 13.52 11.98 8.88
C ALA A 210 12.34 12.88 9.26
N ALA A 211 11.96 13.82 8.40
CA ALA A 211 10.82 14.70 8.65
C ALA A 211 9.54 13.88 8.78
N TYR A 212 9.28 12.98 7.82
CA TYR A 212 8.11 12.12 7.80
C TYR A 212 8.04 11.17 9.01
N VAL A 213 9.08 10.36 9.26
CA VAL A 213 9.14 9.43 10.40
C VAL A 213 9.07 10.17 11.73
N GLY A 214 9.63 11.38 11.82
CA GLY A 214 9.57 12.22 13.02
C GLY A 214 8.18 12.79 13.32
N SER A 215 7.37 13.07 12.28
CA SER A 215 6.00 13.61 12.44
C SER A 215 4.89 12.57 12.34
N ARG A 216 5.23 11.31 12.05
CA ARG A 216 4.28 10.20 11.86
C ARG A 216 3.45 9.94 13.12
N LYS A 217 2.15 9.71 12.94
CA LYS A 217 1.18 9.54 14.04
C LYS A 217 0.88 8.09 14.34
N TRP A 218 0.79 7.26 13.31
CA TRP A 218 0.79 5.82 13.53
C TRP A 218 2.17 5.38 13.99
N ARG A 219 2.24 4.30 14.74
CA ARG A 219 3.49 3.67 15.15
C ARG A 219 3.30 2.18 15.28
N ARG A 220 4.39 1.41 15.15
CA ARG A 220 4.33 -0.02 15.38
C ARG A 220 3.95 -0.27 16.84
N ASP A 221 3.09 -1.26 17.03
CA ASP A 221 2.61 -1.67 18.34
C ASP A 221 3.28 -3.00 18.73
N ARG A 222 3.53 -3.16 20.04
CA ARG A 222 4.11 -4.37 20.62
C ARG A 222 3.09 -5.51 20.58
N GLU A 223 1.86 -5.18 20.96
CA GLU A 223 0.82 -6.14 21.31
C GLU A 223 -0.03 -6.53 20.10
N ARG A 224 0.00 -5.72 19.04
CA ARG A 224 -0.74 -6.00 17.81
C ARG A 224 0.11 -5.83 16.55
N PRO A 225 -0.14 -6.65 15.51
CA PRO A 225 0.44 -6.44 14.20
C PRO A 225 -0.06 -5.14 13.58
N THR A 226 0.77 -4.53 12.72
CA THR A 226 0.35 -3.39 11.90
C THR A 226 -0.64 -3.87 10.83
N THR A 227 -1.90 -3.44 10.94
CA THR A 227 -2.97 -3.84 10.02
C THR A 227 -3.21 -2.78 8.96
N GLY A 228 -3.43 -3.21 7.72
CA GLY A 228 -3.68 -2.31 6.60
C GLY A 228 -4.91 -2.69 5.79
N LEU A 229 -5.50 -1.69 5.14
CA LEU A 229 -6.58 -1.85 4.17
C LEU A 229 -6.12 -1.31 2.82
N VAL A 230 -6.23 -2.12 1.78
CA VAL A 230 -6.07 -1.69 0.38
C VAL A 230 -7.40 -1.82 -0.32
N VAL A 231 -7.83 -0.75 -0.99
CA VAL A 231 -9.05 -0.76 -1.80
C VAL A 231 -8.71 -0.43 -3.24
N LYS A 232 -9.02 -1.38 -4.13
CA LYS A 232 -8.87 -1.24 -5.58
C LYS A 232 -9.76 -0.11 -6.11
N GLY A 233 -9.34 0.49 -7.22
CA GLY A 233 -10.19 1.33 -8.05
C GLY A 233 -11.31 0.57 -8.78
N GLY A 234 -12.21 1.30 -9.44
CA GLY A 234 -13.26 0.65 -10.24
C GLY A 234 -14.48 1.48 -10.62
N ALA A 235 -14.42 2.82 -10.62
CA ALA A 235 -15.57 3.70 -10.88
C ALA A 235 -16.83 3.22 -10.10
N ALA A 236 -17.98 3.05 -10.75
CA ALA A 236 -19.20 2.57 -10.10
C ALA A 236 -19.09 1.12 -9.58
N THR A 237 -18.23 0.27 -10.15
CA THR A 237 -18.03 -1.09 -9.63
C THR A 237 -17.41 -1.10 -8.24
N GLY A 238 -16.68 -0.04 -7.86
CA GLY A 238 -16.10 0.12 -6.53
C GLY A 238 -17.13 0.13 -5.40
N VAL A 239 -18.42 0.33 -5.69
CA VAL A 239 -19.51 0.21 -4.72
C VAL A 239 -19.62 -1.18 -4.09
N PHE A 240 -19.22 -2.23 -4.81
CA PHE A 240 -19.02 -3.55 -4.21
C PHE A 240 -17.99 -3.51 -3.08
N SER A 241 -16.82 -2.91 -3.35
CA SER A 241 -15.74 -2.77 -2.36
C SER A 241 -16.18 -1.96 -1.15
N ALA A 242 -16.98 -0.90 -1.36
CA ALA A 242 -17.55 -0.10 -0.28
C ALA A 242 -18.44 -0.95 0.65
N GLY A 243 -19.25 -1.86 0.09
CA GLY A 243 -20.06 -2.80 0.87
C GLY A 243 -19.24 -3.75 1.74
N VAL A 244 -18.17 -4.34 1.17
CA VAL A 244 -17.24 -5.22 1.93
C VAL A 244 -16.59 -4.46 3.08
N VAL A 245 -16.10 -3.25 2.80
CA VAL A 245 -15.47 -2.38 3.80
C VAL A 245 -16.48 -1.98 4.87
N TRP A 246 -17.71 -1.63 4.50
CA TRP A 246 -18.76 -1.28 5.45
C TRP A 246 -19.08 -2.43 6.43
N SER A 247 -19.24 -3.66 5.94
CA SER A 247 -19.40 -4.85 6.80
C SER A 247 -18.19 -5.05 7.74
N THR A 248 -16.98 -4.82 7.23
CA THR A 248 -15.75 -4.90 8.03
C THR A 248 -15.69 -3.84 9.13
N LEU A 249 -16.10 -2.60 8.84
CA LEU A 249 -16.14 -1.53 9.83
C LEU A 249 -17.23 -1.77 10.89
N HIS A 250 -18.36 -2.41 10.54
CA HIS A 250 -19.37 -2.86 11.51
C HIS A 250 -18.80 -3.90 12.48
N LEU A 251 -18.01 -4.85 11.99
CA LEU A 251 -17.28 -5.80 12.84
C LEU A 251 -16.35 -5.07 13.82
N ILE A 252 -15.55 -4.11 13.34
CA ILE A 252 -14.64 -3.31 14.16
C ILE A 252 -15.43 -2.51 15.21
N HIS A 253 -16.47 -1.78 14.77
CA HIS A 253 -17.33 -0.99 15.65
C HIS A 253 -17.99 -1.85 16.74
N GLY A 254 -18.54 -3.00 16.35
CA GLY A 254 -19.19 -3.94 17.26
C GLY A 254 -18.24 -4.46 18.33
N CYS A 255 -17.05 -4.91 17.93
CA CYS A 255 -16.05 -5.41 18.87
C CYS A 255 -15.49 -4.31 19.77
N MET A 256 -15.16 -3.13 19.23
CA MET A 256 -14.67 -2.00 20.04
C MET A 256 -15.71 -1.44 21.02
N SER A 257 -17.00 -1.63 20.73
CA SER A 257 -18.11 -1.22 21.61
C SER A 257 -18.48 -2.30 22.64
N ASP A 258 -17.95 -3.52 22.50
CA ASP A 258 -18.16 -4.61 23.44
C ASP A 258 -16.95 -4.74 24.39
N PRO A 259 -17.14 -4.55 25.72
CA PRO A 259 -16.04 -4.61 26.68
C PRO A 259 -15.26 -5.93 26.68
N ALA A 260 -15.91 -7.05 26.37
CA ALA A 260 -15.28 -8.36 26.36
C ALA A 260 -14.41 -8.59 25.11
N CYS A 261 -14.76 -7.97 23.99
CA CYS A 261 -14.03 -8.09 22.73
C CYS A 261 -12.93 -7.03 22.60
N GLY A 262 -13.32 -5.77 22.81
CA GLY A 262 -12.42 -4.62 22.69
C GLY A 262 -11.28 -4.71 23.69
N GLN A 263 -11.56 -4.94 24.98
CA GLN A 263 -10.55 -4.93 26.05
C GLN A 263 -9.63 -3.68 26.01
N GLY A 264 -10.15 -2.55 25.54
CA GLY A 264 -9.37 -1.33 25.32
C GLY A 264 -8.44 -1.36 24.09
N ARG A 265 -8.42 -2.44 23.31
CA ARG A 265 -7.63 -2.56 22.08
C ARG A 265 -8.22 -1.70 20.96
N ASP A 266 -7.32 -1.10 20.20
CA ASP A 266 -7.65 -0.42 18.96
C ASP A 266 -7.59 -1.42 17.80
N LEU A 267 -8.74 -1.63 17.15
CA LEU A 267 -8.91 -2.58 16.04
C LEU A 267 -9.01 -1.89 14.68
N ARG A 268 -8.85 -0.57 14.66
CA ARG A 268 -8.81 0.22 13.43
C ARG A 268 -7.58 -0.17 12.60
N PHE A 269 -7.68 0.02 11.29
CA PHE A 269 -6.54 -0.14 10.39
C PHE A 269 -5.50 0.94 10.67
N ASP A 270 -4.23 0.57 10.74
CA ASP A 270 -3.10 1.51 10.89
C ASP A 270 -2.77 2.22 9.57
N LEU A 271 -2.94 1.51 8.46
CA LEU A 271 -2.56 1.95 7.13
C LEU A 271 -3.73 1.78 6.15
N LEU A 272 -4.05 2.83 5.41
CA LEU A 272 -5.13 2.84 4.43
C LEU A 272 -4.53 3.22 3.07
N SER A 273 -4.79 2.45 2.02
CA SER A 273 -4.32 2.78 0.68
C SER A 273 -5.40 2.55 -0.37
N GLY A 274 -5.61 3.55 -1.22
CA GLY A 274 -6.66 3.52 -2.22
C GLY A 274 -6.25 4.21 -3.51
N THR A 275 -6.86 3.75 -4.60
CA THR A 275 -6.84 4.42 -5.90
C THR A 275 -8.26 4.50 -6.45
N SER A 276 -8.56 5.51 -7.26
CA SER A 276 -9.89 5.74 -7.85
C SER A 276 -11.00 5.74 -6.81
N THR A 277 -12.12 5.06 -7.05
CA THR A 277 -13.16 4.84 -6.03
C THR A 277 -12.61 4.26 -4.71
N GLY A 278 -11.52 3.49 -4.74
CA GLY A 278 -10.85 3.00 -3.54
C GLY A 278 -10.21 4.11 -2.69
N ALA A 279 -9.75 5.21 -3.31
CA ALA A 279 -9.29 6.41 -2.59
C ALA A 279 -10.45 7.09 -1.83
N MET A 280 -11.64 7.13 -2.42
CA MET A 280 -12.87 7.62 -1.77
C MET A 280 -13.25 6.75 -0.57
N ILE A 281 -13.22 5.42 -0.75
CA ILE A 281 -13.56 4.45 0.30
C ILE A 281 -12.57 4.54 1.46
N THR A 282 -11.26 4.60 1.18
CA THR A 282 -10.24 4.73 2.23
C THR A 282 -10.29 6.08 2.95
N THR A 283 -10.66 7.15 2.26
CA THR A 283 -10.93 8.45 2.92
C THR A 283 -12.14 8.36 3.88
N ALA A 284 -13.19 7.65 3.51
CA ALA A 284 -14.33 7.38 4.41
C ALA A 284 -13.95 6.49 5.59
N VAL A 285 -13.06 5.51 5.39
CA VAL A 285 -12.49 4.69 6.47
C VAL A 285 -11.64 5.55 7.40
N ASP A 286 -10.85 6.48 6.87
CA ASP A 286 -10.05 7.38 7.68
C ASP A 286 -10.94 8.31 8.55
N ARG A 287 -12.08 8.76 8.00
CA ARG A 287 -13.12 9.45 8.79
C ARG A 287 -13.65 8.57 9.92
N PHE A 288 -14.01 7.32 9.64
CA PHE A 288 -14.41 6.36 10.68
C PHE A 288 -13.30 6.16 11.73
N ASN A 289 -12.04 6.09 11.29
CA ASN A 289 -10.90 5.92 12.18
C ASN A 289 -10.66 7.17 13.05
N SER A 290 -10.97 8.38 12.57
CA SER A 290 -10.83 9.62 13.34
C SER A 290 -11.83 9.75 14.49
N ALA A 291 -12.91 8.96 14.47
CA ALA A 291 -13.93 8.97 15.51
C ALA A 291 -13.38 8.50 16.85
N THR A 292 -13.68 9.27 17.91
CA THR A 292 -13.25 8.99 19.28
C THR A 292 -14.34 8.29 20.09
N THR A 293 -15.60 8.46 19.70
CA THR A 293 -16.76 7.88 20.40
C THR A 293 -17.48 6.83 19.55
N ALA A 294 -18.26 5.96 20.21
CA ALA A 294 -19.07 4.97 19.50
C ALA A 294 -20.15 5.61 18.60
N PRO A 295 -20.87 6.68 19.02
CA PRO A 295 -21.80 7.39 18.14
C PRO A 295 -21.13 8.01 16.91
N GLU A 296 -19.94 8.61 17.04
CA GLU A 296 -19.19 9.12 15.90
C GLU A 296 -18.79 8.01 14.91
N ARG A 297 -18.37 6.85 15.42
CA ARG A 297 -18.09 5.68 14.57
C ARG A 297 -19.34 5.21 13.84
N GLN A 298 -20.49 5.19 14.52
CA GLN A 298 -21.76 4.84 13.88
C GLN A 298 -22.11 5.83 12.77
N GLN A 299 -21.94 7.14 13.01
CA GLN A 299 -22.12 8.15 11.97
C GLN A 299 -21.19 7.90 10.77
N GLY A 300 -19.93 7.53 11.00
CA GLY A 300 -19.00 7.16 9.92
C GLY A 300 -19.47 5.96 9.08
N LEU A 301 -20.13 4.97 9.70
CA LEU A 301 -20.73 3.82 9.00
C LEU A 301 -21.92 4.26 8.13
N ASP A 302 -22.74 5.16 8.65
CA ASP A 302 -23.92 5.69 7.95
C ASP A 302 -23.49 6.60 6.78
N ASP A 303 -22.48 7.43 6.99
CA ASP A 303 -21.86 8.28 5.96
C ASP A 303 -21.32 7.43 4.81
N LEU A 304 -20.52 6.39 5.11
CA LEU A 304 -19.99 5.47 4.10
C LEU A 304 -21.10 4.81 3.27
N ALA A 305 -22.13 4.28 3.94
CA ALA A 305 -23.26 3.67 3.24
C ALA A 305 -23.98 4.70 2.35
N ARG A 306 -24.20 5.91 2.85
CA ARG A 306 -24.87 6.99 2.11
C ARG A 306 -24.08 7.39 0.86
N TRP A 307 -22.77 7.60 0.96
CA TRP A 307 -21.93 8.05 -0.16
C TRP A 307 -22.01 7.12 -1.38
N PHE A 308 -22.11 5.82 -1.13
CA PHE A 308 -22.05 4.81 -2.20
C PHE A 308 -23.42 4.24 -2.59
N THR A 309 -24.52 4.71 -1.99
CA THR A 309 -25.85 4.16 -2.28
C THR A 309 -26.95 5.20 -2.51
N CYS A 310 -26.71 6.47 -2.20
CA CYS A 310 -27.73 7.52 -2.23
C CYS A 310 -27.51 8.60 -3.28
N PHE A 311 -26.41 8.59 -4.03
CA PHE A 311 -26.09 9.63 -4.99
C PHE A 311 -26.03 9.06 -6.40
N SER A 312 -26.58 9.82 -7.35
CA SER A 312 -26.63 9.48 -8.76
C SER A 312 -25.51 10.15 -9.55
N LEU A 313 -25.46 9.90 -10.86
CA LEU A 313 -24.49 10.53 -11.76
C LEU A 313 -24.61 12.07 -11.75
N THR A 314 -25.83 12.62 -11.74
CA THR A 314 -26.06 14.08 -11.77
C THR A 314 -25.67 14.78 -10.48
N ASP A 315 -25.69 14.03 -9.38
CA ASP A 315 -25.23 14.50 -8.09
C ASP A 315 -23.71 14.57 -8.05
N LEU A 316 -23.05 13.49 -8.49
CA LEU A 316 -21.61 13.30 -8.35
C LEU A 316 -20.77 14.09 -9.37
N PHE A 317 -21.33 14.35 -10.55
CA PHE A 317 -20.64 14.96 -11.69
C PHE A 317 -21.43 16.09 -12.31
N CYS A 318 -20.72 16.99 -12.98
CA CYS A 318 -21.30 17.92 -13.94
C CYS A 318 -20.60 17.79 -15.31
N VAL A 319 -21.27 18.22 -16.37
CA VAL A 319 -20.76 18.21 -17.74
C VAL A 319 -20.38 19.62 -18.16
N ARG A 320 -19.17 19.78 -18.69
CA ARG A 320 -18.76 21.00 -19.39
C ARG A 320 -19.23 20.92 -20.85
N SER A 321 -20.34 21.58 -21.16
CA SER A 321 -20.82 21.70 -22.53
C SER A 321 -20.01 22.75 -23.28
N ALA A 322 -19.16 22.31 -24.21
CA ALA A 322 -18.43 23.20 -25.10
C ALA A 322 -18.31 22.59 -26.51
N PRO A 323 -18.05 23.40 -27.55
CA PRO A 323 -17.78 22.86 -28.89
C PRO A 323 -16.61 21.88 -28.86
N ILE A 324 -16.74 20.74 -29.56
CA ILE A 324 -15.70 19.70 -29.61
C ILE A 324 -14.33 20.22 -30.05
N THR A 325 -14.30 21.32 -30.81
CA THR A 325 -13.08 22.01 -31.22
C THR A 325 -12.23 22.45 -30.03
N ARG A 326 -12.84 22.74 -28.87
CA ARG A 326 -12.12 23.11 -27.65
C ARG A 326 -11.28 21.99 -27.05
N LEU A 327 -11.56 20.73 -27.37
CA LEU A 327 -10.67 19.60 -27.01
C LEU A 327 -9.34 19.64 -27.78
N PHE A 328 -9.29 20.39 -28.89
CA PHE A 328 -8.11 20.54 -29.74
C PHE A 328 -7.45 21.92 -29.59
N ASP A 329 -8.06 22.84 -28.82
CA ASP A 329 -7.49 24.14 -28.51
C ASP A 329 -6.25 23.99 -27.60
N VAL A 330 -5.39 25.01 -27.60
CA VAL A 330 -4.19 25.09 -26.75
C VAL A 330 -4.30 26.33 -25.85
N GLY A 331 -3.82 26.23 -24.61
CA GLY A 331 -3.81 27.33 -23.65
C GLY A 331 -5.09 27.41 -22.82
N ALA A 332 -5.45 28.61 -22.36
CA ALA A 332 -6.51 28.81 -21.36
C ALA A 332 -7.93 28.46 -21.84
N THR A 333 -8.16 28.42 -23.15
CA THR A 333 -9.47 28.06 -23.73
C THR A 333 -9.63 26.56 -23.97
N ALA A 334 -8.55 25.79 -23.80
CA ALA A 334 -8.54 24.36 -24.02
C ALA A 334 -9.42 23.62 -23.01
N GLN A 335 -10.30 22.77 -23.50
CA GLN A 335 -11.09 21.89 -22.67
C GLN A 335 -10.23 20.68 -22.29
N ARG A 336 -9.85 20.60 -21.01
CA ARG A 336 -8.98 19.54 -20.46
C ARG A 336 -9.74 18.30 -19.98
N GLY A 337 -11.07 18.33 -20.03
CA GLY A 337 -11.95 17.23 -19.66
C GLY A 337 -13.42 17.54 -19.98
N VAL A 338 -14.24 16.50 -20.13
CA VAL A 338 -15.67 16.62 -20.42
C VAL A 338 -16.51 16.75 -19.15
N LEU A 339 -16.04 16.14 -18.06
CA LEU A 339 -16.69 16.10 -16.76
C LEU A 339 -15.89 16.89 -15.71
N GLU A 340 -16.58 17.41 -14.71
CA GLU A 340 -15.96 17.74 -13.42
C GLU A 340 -16.59 16.92 -12.30
N PHE A 341 -15.78 16.62 -11.30
CA PHE A 341 -16.16 15.83 -10.13
C PHE A 341 -16.54 16.76 -8.96
N ASP A 342 -17.34 17.77 -9.24
CA ASP A 342 -17.71 18.81 -8.27
C ASP A 342 -18.61 18.28 -7.15
N GLY A 343 -19.50 17.34 -7.46
CA GLY A 343 -20.32 16.65 -6.47
C GLY A 343 -19.51 15.77 -5.52
N ILE A 344 -18.60 14.98 -6.08
CA ILE A 344 -17.61 14.21 -5.30
C ILE A 344 -16.76 15.14 -4.43
N ARG A 345 -16.24 16.23 -5.01
CA ARG A 345 -15.48 17.25 -4.28
C ARG A 345 -16.30 17.79 -3.11
N ARG A 346 -17.59 18.07 -3.31
CA ARG A 346 -18.48 18.58 -2.26
C ARG A 346 -18.67 17.59 -1.12
N ILE A 347 -18.94 16.31 -1.41
CA ILE A 347 -19.02 15.24 -0.40
C ILE A 347 -17.72 15.20 0.42
N LEU A 348 -16.58 15.07 -0.25
CA LEU A 348 -15.28 15.02 0.42
C LEU A 348 -15.00 16.27 1.24
N SER A 349 -15.26 17.46 0.71
CA SER A 349 -15.02 18.73 1.42
C SER A 349 -15.92 18.87 2.66
N SER A 350 -17.12 18.30 2.64
CA SER A 350 -17.99 18.29 3.83
C SER A 350 -17.47 17.35 4.92
N CYS A 351 -16.79 16.27 4.53
CA CYS A 351 -16.50 15.15 5.41
C CYS A 351 -15.05 15.05 5.87
N VAL A 352 -14.11 15.54 5.07
CA VAL A 352 -12.69 15.62 5.41
C VAL A 352 -12.45 16.83 6.28
N ASN A 353 -11.98 16.60 7.50
CA ASN A 353 -11.82 17.64 8.52
C ASN A 353 -10.47 17.54 9.25
N GLU A 354 -10.16 18.52 10.09
CA GLU A 354 -8.88 18.56 10.83
C GLU A 354 -8.73 17.41 11.84
N GLY A 355 -9.83 16.82 12.33
CA GLY A 355 -9.80 15.64 13.19
C GLY A 355 -9.19 14.42 12.51
N MET A 356 -9.47 14.24 11.21
CA MET A 356 -8.85 13.18 10.39
C MET A 356 -7.32 13.33 10.33
N ARG A 357 -6.81 14.56 10.26
CA ARG A 357 -5.36 14.77 10.29
C ARG A 357 -4.74 14.32 11.59
N GLN A 358 -5.46 14.39 12.72
CA GLN A 358 -4.98 13.95 14.03
C GLN A 358 -5.11 12.44 14.24
N ASN A 359 -5.61 11.72 13.23
CA ASN A 359 -5.79 10.30 13.30
C ASN A 359 -4.46 9.56 13.45
N ARG A 360 -4.55 8.40 14.12
CA ARG A 360 -3.44 7.46 14.25
C ARG A 360 -3.33 6.52 13.07
N SER A 361 -4.29 6.47 12.14
CA SER A 361 -4.09 5.79 10.87
C SER A 361 -3.47 6.71 9.83
N GLU A 362 -2.71 6.14 8.91
CA GLU A 362 -2.17 6.85 7.76
C GLU A 362 -2.97 6.53 6.50
N LEU A 363 -3.41 7.58 5.80
CA LEU A 363 -4.13 7.52 4.55
C LEU A 363 -3.18 7.75 3.37
N LEU A 364 -3.21 6.84 2.41
CA LEU A 364 -2.36 6.82 1.22
C LEU A 364 -3.21 6.86 -0.04
N LEU A 365 -3.06 7.93 -0.81
CA LEU A 365 -3.84 8.18 -2.01
C LEU A 365 -2.92 8.10 -3.23
N SER A 366 -3.21 7.14 -4.12
CA SER A 366 -2.36 6.87 -5.28
C SER A 366 -2.78 7.72 -6.47
N THR A 367 -1.84 8.43 -7.08
CA THR A 367 -2.08 9.26 -8.28
C THR A 367 -0.88 9.21 -9.22
N VAL A 368 -1.11 9.43 -10.51
CA VAL A 368 -0.04 9.52 -11.51
C VAL A 368 0.16 10.98 -11.90
N GLU A 369 1.40 11.46 -11.77
CA GLU A 369 1.80 12.69 -12.42
C GLU A 369 1.96 12.42 -13.91
N PHE A 370 1.02 12.91 -14.71
CA PHE A 370 0.89 12.53 -16.11
C PHE A 370 2.12 12.89 -16.95
N ARG A 371 2.78 14.01 -16.61
CA ARG A 371 3.95 14.51 -17.35
C ARG A 371 5.16 13.59 -17.24
N THR A 372 5.38 13.05 -16.05
CA THR A 372 6.55 12.21 -15.73
C THR A 372 6.20 10.71 -15.78
N GLY A 373 4.92 10.37 -15.77
CA GLY A 373 4.43 9.00 -15.62
C GLY A 373 4.72 8.39 -14.25
N LEU A 374 5.13 9.23 -13.29
CA LEU A 374 5.46 8.81 -11.93
C LEU A 374 4.20 8.53 -11.14
N LEU A 375 4.18 7.36 -10.51
CA LEU A 375 3.17 7.00 -9.51
C LEU A 375 3.59 7.58 -8.16
N HIS A 376 2.71 8.38 -7.58
CA HIS A 376 2.84 8.95 -6.25
C HIS A 376 1.84 8.29 -5.31
N ALA A 377 2.27 7.94 -4.10
CA ALA A 377 1.41 7.45 -3.02
C ALA A 377 1.42 8.47 -1.88
N LEU A 378 0.52 9.45 -1.98
CA LEU A 378 0.48 10.65 -1.15
C LEU A 378 -0.08 10.34 0.23
N SER A 379 0.64 10.75 1.27
CA SER A 379 0.30 10.51 2.68
C SER A 379 -0.31 11.75 3.34
N ASP A 380 -1.37 11.57 4.12
CA ASP A 380 -1.93 12.60 5.01
C ASP A 380 -1.02 12.96 6.20
N GLN A 381 0.00 12.14 6.45
CA GLN A 381 1.03 12.37 7.46
C GLN A 381 2.36 12.83 6.86
N ALA A 382 2.46 12.94 5.53
CA ALA A 382 3.63 13.49 4.82
C ALA A 382 3.21 14.66 3.93
N GLU A 383 2.74 14.43 2.70
CA GLU A 383 2.53 15.50 1.72
C GLU A 383 1.21 16.26 1.92
N LEU A 384 0.13 15.58 2.35
CA LEU A 384 -1.23 16.14 2.37
C LEU A 384 -1.52 16.86 3.69
N HIS A 385 -0.83 17.98 3.90
CA HIS A 385 -0.85 18.74 5.15
C HIS A 385 -2.15 19.49 5.49
N SER A 386 -3.23 19.34 4.73
CA SER A 386 -4.50 20.04 4.99
C SER A 386 -5.69 19.22 4.48
N PRO A 387 -6.90 19.40 5.05
CA PRO A 387 -8.10 18.75 4.53
C PRO A 387 -8.32 19.00 3.03
N PRO A 388 -8.15 20.23 2.49
CA PRO A 388 -8.22 20.46 1.04
C PRO A 388 -7.21 19.65 0.22
N CYS A 389 -5.99 19.43 0.72
CA CYS A 389 -5.02 18.59 0.01
C CYS A 389 -5.43 17.13 -0.05
N VAL A 390 -6.05 16.59 1.01
CA VAL A 390 -6.62 15.24 1.01
C VAL A 390 -7.77 15.14 0.00
N VAL A 391 -8.64 16.15 -0.06
CA VAL A 391 -9.74 16.22 -1.05
C VAL A 391 -9.19 16.20 -2.48
N GLU A 392 -8.24 17.09 -2.81
CA GLU A 392 -7.69 17.17 -4.17
C GLU A 392 -6.87 15.92 -4.51
N ALA A 393 -6.17 15.30 -3.55
CA ALA A 393 -5.49 14.03 -3.78
C ALA A 393 -6.46 12.88 -4.04
N ALA A 394 -7.56 12.79 -3.31
CA ALA A 394 -8.58 11.76 -3.52
C ALA A 394 -9.29 11.94 -4.89
N LEU A 395 -9.49 13.20 -5.32
CA LEU A 395 -9.98 13.51 -6.66
C LEU A 395 -8.96 13.15 -7.74
N ALA A 396 -7.70 13.54 -7.57
CA ALA A 396 -6.61 13.21 -8.48
C ALA A 396 -6.50 11.70 -8.67
N SER A 397 -6.67 10.93 -7.58
CA SER A 397 -6.72 9.48 -7.60
C SER A 397 -7.87 8.90 -8.42
N ALA A 398 -8.90 9.64 -8.82
CA ALA A 398 -10.07 9.14 -9.57
C ALA A 398 -10.26 9.74 -10.96
N VAL A 399 -9.51 10.79 -11.32
CA VAL A 399 -9.67 11.48 -12.59
C VAL A 399 -9.01 10.70 -13.72
N LEU A 400 -9.83 10.10 -14.59
CA LEU A 400 -9.36 9.46 -15.81
C LEU A 400 -9.03 10.52 -16.89
N PRO A 401 -7.93 10.33 -17.65
CA PRO A 401 -7.56 11.23 -18.73
C PRO A 401 -8.67 11.38 -19.77
N VAL A 402 -8.80 12.59 -20.32
CA VAL A 402 -9.81 12.99 -21.34
C VAL A 402 -11.26 13.05 -20.80
N ILE A 403 -11.61 12.22 -19.82
CA ILE A 403 -12.95 12.15 -19.24
C ILE A 403 -13.19 13.32 -18.30
N ALA A 404 -12.33 13.48 -17.28
CA ALA A 404 -12.49 14.52 -16.27
C ALA A 404 -11.33 15.51 -16.30
N ALA A 405 -11.61 16.75 -15.89
CA ALA A 405 -10.59 17.78 -15.78
C ALA A 405 -9.49 17.34 -14.78
N PRO A 406 -8.21 17.35 -15.17
CA PRO A 406 -7.12 16.91 -14.30
C PRO A 406 -6.99 17.80 -13.07
N VAL A 407 -6.49 17.21 -11.99
CA VAL A 407 -6.13 17.97 -10.80
C VAL A 407 -4.76 18.61 -11.03
N THR A 408 -4.64 19.90 -10.73
CA THR A 408 -3.41 20.68 -10.93
C THR A 408 -2.83 21.22 -9.62
N GLN A 409 -3.49 20.97 -8.49
CA GLN A 409 -3.15 21.55 -7.18
C GLN A 409 -2.85 20.45 -6.15
N LEU A 410 -1.67 19.84 -6.27
CA LEU A 410 -1.13 18.95 -5.23
C LEU A 410 0.23 19.47 -4.75
N PRO A 411 0.61 19.20 -3.49
CA PRO A 411 1.85 19.71 -2.89
C PRO A 411 3.07 18.86 -3.27
N ILE A 412 3.12 18.39 -4.52
CA ILE A 412 4.18 17.54 -5.06
C ILE A 412 4.49 17.91 -6.52
N GLY A 413 5.67 17.52 -6.99
CA GLY A 413 6.15 17.82 -8.34
C GLY A 413 6.89 19.15 -8.44
N VAL A 414 7.14 19.58 -9.68
CA VAL A 414 7.84 20.84 -9.96
C VAL A 414 6.94 22.01 -9.54
N PRO A 415 7.47 23.02 -8.79
CA PRO A 415 6.70 24.21 -8.45
C PRO A 415 6.10 24.85 -9.70
N TYR A 416 4.81 25.17 -9.62
CA TYR A 416 4.11 25.83 -10.71
C TYR A 416 4.66 27.25 -10.95
N ASP A 417 5.20 27.49 -12.13
CA ASP A 417 5.57 28.81 -12.65
C ASP A 417 4.47 29.32 -13.59
N ALA A 418 3.76 30.35 -13.15
CA ALA A 418 2.68 30.98 -13.92
C ALA A 418 3.19 31.67 -15.19
N GLU A 419 4.49 31.99 -15.28
CA GLU A 419 5.09 32.55 -16.49
C GLU A 419 5.41 31.47 -17.54
N ARG A 420 5.40 30.19 -17.14
CA ARG A 420 5.71 29.04 -18.01
C ARG A 420 4.77 27.86 -17.76
N PRO A 421 3.44 28.05 -17.82
CA PRO A 421 2.48 27.01 -17.44
C PRO A 421 2.65 25.72 -18.23
N GLU A 422 2.99 25.80 -19.52
CA GLU A 422 3.29 24.64 -20.36
C GLU A 422 4.48 23.81 -19.90
N ALA A 423 5.40 24.41 -19.13
CA ALA A 423 6.60 23.76 -18.62
C ALA A 423 6.51 23.38 -17.13
N THR A 424 5.54 23.88 -16.39
CA THR A 424 5.50 23.73 -14.92
C THR A 424 4.13 23.41 -14.34
N GLU A 425 3.04 23.46 -15.11
CA GLU A 425 1.74 23.03 -14.60
C GLU A 425 1.73 21.52 -14.37
N PRO A 426 1.55 21.05 -13.13
CA PRO A 426 1.45 19.62 -12.87
C PRO A 426 0.06 19.14 -13.28
N THR A 427 -0.04 17.87 -13.65
CA THR A 427 -1.30 17.26 -14.06
C THR A 427 -1.36 15.89 -13.41
N PHE A 428 -2.32 15.71 -12.52
CA PHE A 428 -2.50 14.48 -11.77
C PHE A 428 -3.76 13.75 -12.23
N LEU A 429 -3.60 12.44 -12.41
CA LEU A 429 -4.61 11.52 -12.91
C LEU A 429 -4.72 10.29 -12.01
N ASP A 430 -5.73 9.47 -12.27
CA ASP A 430 -6.03 8.25 -11.51
C ASP A 430 -4.79 7.36 -11.33
N GLY A 431 -4.50 7.00 -10.07
CA GLY A 431 -3.41 6.10 -9.71
C GLY A 431 -3.55 4.71 -10.35
N GLY A 432 -4.78 4.30 -10.66
CA GLY A 432 -5.15 2.99 -11.17
C GLY A 432 -4.47 2.67 -12.49
N ILE A 433 -4.13 3.71 -13.28
CA ILE A 433 -3.37 3.62 -14.53
C ILE A 433 -2.03 2.91 -14.33
N ARG A 434 -1.42 3.04 -13.15
CA ARG A 434 -0.09 2.49 -12.82
C ARG A 434 -0.09 1.54 -11.63
N SER A 435 -1.10 1.61 -10.76
CA SER A 435 -1.27 0.75 -9.59
C SER A 435 -2.75 0.63 -9.26
N GLU A 436 -3.38 -0.43 -9.77
CA GLU A 436 -4.81 -0.69 -9.61
C GLU A 436 -5.15 -1.15 -8.18
N ILE A 437 -4.23 -1.86 -7.52
CA ILE A 437 -4.32 -2.29 -6.12
C ILE A 437 -3.07 -1.77 -5.39
N PRO A 438 -3.09 -0.56 -4.82
CA PRO A 438 -1.90 0.09 -4.26
C PRO A 438 -1.45 -0.54 -2.94
N LEU A 439 -0.91 -1.75 -3.03
CA LEU A 439 -0.48 -2.60 -1.91
C LEU A 439 0.99 -2.35 -1.56
N MET A 440 1.81 -2.02 -2.55
CA MET A 440 3.23 -1.74 -2.31
C MET A 440 3.45 -0.58 -1.32
N PRO A 441 2.68 0.52 -1.33
CA PRO A 441 2.77 1.56 -0.31
C PRO A 441 2.62 1.03 1.12
N LEU A 442 1.76 0.05 1.37
CA LEU A 442 1.57 -0.56 2.69
C LEU A 442 2.72 -1.48 3.07
N ALA A 443 3.17 -2.32 2.14
CA ALA A 443 4.30 -3.22 2.37
C ALA A 443 5.56 -2.44 2.77
N ARG A 444 5.86 -1.34 2.07
CA ARG A 444 7.00 -0.45 2.36
C ARG A 444 6.90 0.30 3.69
N ARG A 445 5.68 0.42 4.22
CA ARG A 445 5.41 1.06 5.52
C ARG A 445 5.37 0.04 6.66
N GLY A 446 5.70 -1.23 6.39
CA GLY A 446 5.76 -2.27 7.41
C GLY A 446 4.40 -2.86 7.80
N ALA A 447 3.40 -2.82 6.90
CA ALA A 447 2.15 -3.53 7.12
C ALA A 447 2.40 -5.04 7.27
N GLU A 448 1.88 -5.65 8.32
CA GLU A 448 2.07 -7.09 8.62
C GLU A 448 0.84 -7.90 8.22
N ARG A 449 -0.34 -7.28 8.28
CA ARG A 449 -1.61 -7.91 7.89
C ARG A 449 -2.37 -6.95 7.01
N VAL A 450 -2.78 -7.39 5.81
CA VAL A 450 -3.46 -6.52 4.86
C VAL A 450 -4.75 -7.15 4.36
N LEU A 451 -5.84 -6.40 4.48
CA LEU A 451 -7.10 -6.69 3.81
C LEU A 451 -7.09 -6.00 2.45
N VAL A 452 -7.14 -6.77 1.37
CA VAL A 452 -7.25 -6.26 -0.01
C VAL A 452 -8.67 -6.46 -0.47
N VAL A 453 -9.36 -5.36 -0.80
CA VAL A 453 -10.74 -5.39 -1.28
C VAL A 453 -10.79 -4.95 -2.74
N SER A 454 -11.45 -5.73 -3.57
CA SER A 454 -11.52 -5.50 -5.01
C SER A 454 -12.88 -5.83 -5.60
N SER A 455 -13.36 -4.96 -6.49
CA SER A 455 -14.63 -5.11 -7.20
C SER A 455 -14.55 -6.00 -8.44
N ALA A 456 -13.36 -6.45 -8.85
CA ALA A 456 -13.16 -7.36 -9.97
C ALA A 456 -11.78 -8.03 -9.90
N ASN A 457 -11.72 -9.31 -10.25
CA ASN A 457 -10.44 -9.88 -10.66
C ASN A 457 -10.04 -9.16 -11.94
N SER A 458 -8.77 -8.83 -12.14
CA SER A 458 -8.30 -8.11 -13.33
C SER A 458 -8.31 -8.99 -14.59
N ILE A 459 -9.35 -9.80 -14.76
CA ILE A 459 -9.57 -10.68 -15.89
C ILE A 459 -10.17 -9.83 -16.98
N LEU A 460 -9.32 -9.50 -17.94
CA LEU A 460 -9.71 -8.98 -19.24
C LEU A 460 -10.66 -9.98 -19.91
N GLY A 461 -11.97 -9.81 -19.71
CA GLY A 461 -12.98 -10.60 -20.42
C GLY A 461 -12.70 -10.59 -21.93
N GLY A 462 -12.97 -11.72 -22.60
CA GLY A 462 -12.80 -11.84 -24.05
C GLY A 462 -13.63 -10.77 -24.76
N THR A 463 -12.98 -9.83 -25.43
CA THR A 463 -13.69 -8.72 -26.08
C THR A 463 -14.39 -9.21 -27.34
N ARG A 464 -15.68 -8.88 -27.46
CA ARG A 464 -16.34 -8.72 -28.76
C ARG A 464 -15.53 -7.74 -29.62
N ARG A 465 -15.67 -7.81 -30.94
CA ARG A 465 -14.99 -6.88 -31.88
C ARG A 465 -15.19 -5.43 -31.44
N LEU A 466 -14.10 -4.73 -31.11
CA LEU A 466 -14.09 -3.31 -30.73
C LEU A 466 -14.58 -2.48 -31.94
N ARG A 467 -15.59 -1.65 -31.74
CA ARG A 467 -16.34 -0.99 -32.82
C ARG A 467 -15.83 0.41 -33.15
N ASN A 468 -15.17 1.08 -32.21
CA ASN A 468 -14.77 2.48 -32.34
C ASN A 468 -13.53 2.80 -31.47
N ALA A 469 -12.95 3.99 -31.67
CA ALA A 469 -11.74 4.44 -30.99
C ALA A 469 -11.92 4.61 -29.46
N ILE A 470 -13.13 4.93 -29.00
CA ILE A 470 -13.44 5.07 -27.56
C ILE A 470 -13.39 3.70 -26.89
N GLU A 471 -14.01 2.68 -27.50
CA GLU A 471 -13.91 1.29 -27.02
C GLU A 471 -12.46 0.77 -27.03
N ILE A 472 -11.65 1.17 -28.02
CA ILE A 472 -10.21 0.85 -28.06
C ILE A 472 -9.47 1.55 -26.92
N ALA A 473 -9.70 2.85 -26.70
CA ALA A 473 -9.06 3.61 -25.63
C ALA A 473 -9.46 3.09 -24.25
N GLN A 474 -10.74 2.79 -24.04
CA GLN A 474 -11.24 2.16 -22.82
C GLN A 474 -10.57 0.79 -22.61
N ARG A 475 -10.53 -0.05 -23.65
CA ARG A 475 -9.86 -1.35 -23.55
C ARG A 475 -8.36 -1.21 -23.30
N TYR A 476 -7.71 -0.21 -23.87
CA TYR A 476 -6.29 0.06 -23.61
C TYR A 476 -6.07 0.43 -22.14
N ILE A 477 -6.94 1.26 -21.56
CA ILE A 477 -6.92 1.55 -20.12
C ILE A 477 -7.10 0.24 -19.34
N ASP A 478 -8.15 -0.54 -19.62
CA ASP A 478 -8.42 -1.80 -18.92
C ASP A 478 -7.25 -2.80 -19.02
N VAL A 479 -6.61 -2.90 -20.19
CA VAL A 479 -5.44 -3.78 -20.41
C VAL A 479 -4.23 -3.27 -19.63
N SER A 480 -4.01 -1.96 -19.64
CA SER A 480 -2.89 -1.33 -18.95
C SER A 480 -3.05 -1.40 -17.44
N THR A 481 -4.27 -1.38 -16.92
CA THR A 481 -4.57 -1.52 -15.49
C THR A 481 -4.61 -2.99 -15.05
N GLY A 482 -5.15 -3.89 -15.88
CA GLY A 482 -5.44 -5.26 -15.49
C GLY A 482 -4.21 -6.14 -15.23
N GLY A 483 -3.15 -6.01 -16.02
CA GLY A 483 -1.89 -6.75 -15.81
C GLY A 483 -1.12 -6.34 -14.54
N VAL A 484 -1.47 -5.20 -13.95
CA VAL A 484 -0.78 -4.63 -12.79
C VAL A 484 -1.18 -5.33 -11.50
N THR A 485 -2.42 -5.82 -11.39
CA THR A 485 -2.96 -6.33 -10.13
C THR A 485 -2.23 -7.59 -9.61
N GLU A 486 -2.06 -8.63 -10.42
CA GLU A 486 -1.43 -9.89 -9.96
C GLU A 486 0.06 -9.69 -9.67
N SER A 487 0.73 -8.91 -10.54
CA SER A 487 2.14 -8.58 -10.40
C SER A 487 2.37 -7.74 -9.15
N GLU A 488 1.49 -6.81 -8.81
CA GLU A 488 1.60 -5.99 -7.60
C GLU A 488 1.39 -6.81 -6.32
N ILE A 489 0.41 -7.71 -6.27
CA ILE A 489 0.21 -8.60 -5.10
C ILE A 489 1.44 -9.48 -4.87
N SER A 490 1.95 -10.12 -5.93
CA SER A 490 3.16 -10.95 -5.83
C SER A 490 4.41 -10.14 -5.52
N HIS A 491 4.51 -8.92 -6.02
CA HIS A 491 5.63 -8.04 -5.74
C HIS A 491 5.63 -7.57 -4.28
N ALA A 492 4.48 -7.07 -3.78
CA ALA A 492 4.35 -6.65 -2.40
C ALA A 492 4.61 -7.81 -1.42
N ARG A 493 4.18 -9.02 -1.79
CA ARG A 493 4.47 -10.23 -1.04
C ARG A 493 5.93 -10.53 -0.93
N ARG A 494 6.61 -10.65 -2.07
CA ARG A 494 8.05 -10.91 -2.09
C ARG A 494 8.83 -9.83 -1.36
N HIS A 495 8.43 -8.56 -1.49
CA HIS A 495 9.05 -7.46 -0.76
C HIS A 495 8.88 -7.64 0.75
N ALA A 496 7.65 -7.80 1.26
CA ALA A 496 7.40 -7.95 2.70
C ALA A 496 8.08 -9.19 3.30
N GLU A 497 8.02 -10.33 2.60
CA GLU A 497 8.71 -11.57 3.01
C GLU A 497 10.24 -11.39 3.02
N ALA A 498 10.81 -10.75 1.99
CA ALA A 498 12.25 -10.47 1.94
C ALA A 498 12.71 -9.49 3.02
N VAL A 499 11.93 -8.43 3.27
CA VAL A 499 12.19 -7.48 4.38
C VAL A 499 12.21 -8.22 5.70
N ARG A 500 11.19 -9.05 5.97
CA ARG A 500 11.09 -9.79 7.23
C ARG A 500 12.21 -10.82 7.40
N GLN A 501 12.54 -11.56 6.36
CA GLN A 501 13.63 -12.53 6.42
C GLN A 501 14.98 -11.84 6.71
N ALA A 502 15.23 -10.70 6.05
CA ALA A 502 16.42 -9.89 6.30
C ALA A 502 16.44 -9.32 7.73
N GLU A 503 15.30 -8.91 8.30
CA GLU A 503 15.21 -8.51 9.70
C GLU A 503 15.58 -9.64 10.66
N ILE A 504 15.08 -10.86 10.42
CA ILE A 504 15.37 -12.03 11.28
C ILE A 504 16.87 -12.33 11.28
N GLU A 505 17.48 -12.45 10.10
CA GLU A 505 18.91 -12.73 9.95
C GLU A 505 19.77 -11.64 10.61
N ALA A 506 19.38 -10.38 10.45
CA ALA A 506 20.07 -9.25 11.03
C ALA A 506 19.92 -9.16 12.55
N CYS A 507 18.75 -9.51 13.07
CA CYS A 507 18.49 -9.61 14.51
C CYS A 507 19.35 -10.71 15.13
N GLU A 508 19.38 -11.91 14.53
CA GLU A 508 20.20 -13.02 15.00
C GLU A 508 21.70 -12.69 14.95
N ALA A 509 22.14 -11.98 13.90
CA ALA A 509 23.52 -11.49 13.82
C ALA A 509 23.81 -10.49 14.95
N ARG A 510 22.94 -9.50 15.16
CA ARG A 510 23.11 -8.48 16.21
C ARG A 510 23.16 -9.08 17.62
N LEU A 511 22.31 -10.07 17.92
CA LEU A 511 22.30 -10.78 19.21
C LEU A 511 23.50 -11.73 19.40
N ARG A 512 24.16 -12.16 18.32
CA ARG A 512 25.41 -12.94 18.38
C ARG A 512 26.63 -12.05 18.60
N GLU A 513 26.64 -10.89 17.97
CA GLU A 513 27.74 -9.92 18.03
C GLU A 513 27.92 -9.32 19.43
N ASP A 514 26.82 -9.14 20.15
CA ASP A 514 26.83 -8.51 21.46
C ASP A 514 26.16 -9.39 22.49
N SER A 515 26.98 -10.20 23.16
CA SER A 515 26.54 -11.01 24.27
C SER A 515 25.96 -10.18 25.42
N ALA A 516 26.18 -8.85 25.51
CA ALA A 516 25.60 -8.05 26.57
C ALA A 516 24.08 -7.87 26.42
N LEU A 517 23.54 -7.87 25.20
CA LEU A 517 22.09 -7.76 24.98
C LEU A 517 21.34 -8.98 25.52
N CYS A 518 21.90 -10.17 25.31
CA CYS A 518 21.41 -11.44 25.84
C CYS A 518 22.57 -12.27 26.40
N PRO A 519 22.95 -12.01 27.67
CA PRO A 519 24.09 -12.65 28.33
C PRO A 519 24.00 -14.18 28.29
N PRO A 520 25.12 -14.89 28.11
CA PRO A 520 25.15 -16.35 28.22
C PRO A 520 24.56 -16.79 29.58
N GLY A 521 23.63 -17.74 29.56
CA GLY A 521 22.94 -18.21 30.76
C GLY A 521 21.80 -17.30 31.27
N SER A 522 21.51 -16.19 30.59
CA SER A 522 20.33 -15.37 30.90
C SER A 522 19.02 -16.05 30.45
N VAL A 523 17.90 -15.52 30.91
CA VAL A 523 16.55 -15.95 30.52
C VAL A 523 16.11 -15.40 29.16
N CYS A 524 16.99 -14.69 28.44
CA CYS A 524 16.68 -14.13 27.13
C CYS A 524 16.57 -15.22 26.06
N ASP A 525 15.38 -15.34 25.47
CA ASP A 525 15.08 -16.19 24.33
C ASP A 525 15.30 -15.42 23.01
N ARG A 526 16.44 -15.67 22.37
CA ARG A 526 16.83 -15.01 21.11
C ARG A 526 15.86 -15.32 19.96
N ASP A 527 15.32 -16.54 19.92
CA ASP A 527 14.37 -16.94 18.88
C ASP A 527 13.06 -16.18 19.06
N ARG A 528 12.61 -15.94 20.30
CA ARG A 528 11.43 -15.10 20.55
C ARG A 528 11.63 -13.62 20.26
N ILE A 529 12.86 -13.11 20.33
CA ILE A 529 13.13 -11.73 19.93
C ILE A 529 13.03 -11.60 18.41
N CYS A 530 13.78 -12.45 17.70
CA CYS A 530 13.99 -12.27 16.27
C CYS A 530 12.90 -12.91 15.43
N LYS A 531 12.52 -14.15 15.76
CA LYS A 531 11.54 -14.92 14.99
C LYS A 531 10.16 -14.63 15.53
N THR A 532 9.85 -14.95 16.78
CA THR A 532 8.46 -14.84 17.25
C THR A 532 8.08 -13.37 17.51
N ARG A 533 6.79 -13.04 17.36
CA ARG A 533 6.23 -11.76 17.84
C ARG A 533 5.79 -11.83 19.31
N ASP A 534 6.09 -12.94 19.99
CA ASP A 534 5.75 -13.17 21.39
C ASP A 534 6.79 -12.50 22.30
N TRP A 535 6.90 -11.18 22.19
CA TRP A 535 7.90 -10.39 22.90
C TRP A 535 7.67 -10.38 24.42
N ASN A 536 6.44 -10.61 24.86
CA ASN A 536 6.09 -10.74 26.28
C ASN A 536 6.80 -11.92 26.95
N ALA A 537 7.13 -12.96 26.18
CA ALA A 537 7.78 -14.16 26.69
C ALA A 537 9.29 -14.22 26.40
N VAL A 538 9.88 -13.14 25.89
CA VAL A 538 11.33 -13.07 25.60
C VAL A 538 12.20 -13.33 26.82
N CYS A 539 11.75 -12.94 28.01
CA CYS A 539 12.48 -13.16 29.26
C CYS A 539 11.86 -14.28 30.12
N SER A 540 11.11 -15.19 29.48
CA SER A 540 10.53 -16.38 30.11
C SER A 540 11.44 -17.58 29.84
N ASN A 541 11.88 -18.27 30.89
CA ASN A 541 12.83 -19.36 30.76
C ASN A 541 12.12 -20.71 30.51
N PRO A 542 12.23 -21.35 29.34
CA PRO A 542 11.68 -22.69 29.13
C PRO A 542 12.50 -23.80 29.84
N ALA A 543 13.77 -23.54 30.17
CA ALA A 543 14.70 -24.54 30.72
C ALA A 543 14.70 -24.62 32.25
N VAL A 544 14.44 -23.51 32.97
CA VAL A 544 14.37 -23.53 34.44
C VAL A 544 13.20 -24.37 34.97
N PHE A 545 12.15 -24.58 34.17
CA PHE A 545 11.06 -25.48 34.53
C PHE A 545 11.34 -26.97 34.29
N ARG A 546 12.39 -27.33 33.54
CA ARG A 546 12.76 -28.74 33.27
C ARG A 546 13.87 -29.27 34.18
N GLY A 547 14.40 -28.45 35.11
CA GLY A 547 15.56 -28.79 35.94
C GLY A 547 15.26 -29.16 37.40
N THR A 548 14.00 -29.17 37.84
CA THR A 548 13.61 -29.64 39.18
C THR A 548 12.86 -30.96 39.09
N ASP A 549 13.56 -32.02 38.73
CA ASP A 549 13.19 -33.35 39.22
C ASP A 549 13.47 -33.39 40.73
N PRO A 550 12.48 -33.63 41.60
CA PRO A 550 12.75 -33.96 42.99
C PRO A 550 13.59 -35.26 43.04
N PRO A 551 14.52 -35.42 44.00
CA PRO A 551 15.34 -36.62 44.07
C PRO A 551 14.45 -37.86 44.22
N LEU A 552 14.56 -38.77 43.25
CA LEU A 552 13.93 -40.09 43.23
C LEU A 552 14.27 -40.84 44.53
N MET A 553 13.27 -41.06 45.39
CA MET A 553 13.29 -42.13 46.37
C MET A 553 12.79 -43.43 45.73
N VAL A 554 13.55 -44.48 46.03
CA VAL A 554 13.51 -45.85 45.50
C VAL A 554 12.39 -46.67 46.16
N THR A 555 12.09 -47.81 45.53
CA THR A 555 11.28 -48.99 45.94
C THR A 555 9.86 -49.00 45.38
N SER A 556 9.33 -50.06 44.75
CA SER A 556 9.72 -51.47 44.61
C SER A 556 8.92 -52.12 43.47
N ALA A 557 9.54 -53.01 42.68
CA ALA A 557 8.90 -54.00 41.79
C ALA A 557 8.18 -55.09 42.63
N PRO A 558 7.25 -55.93 42.10
CA PRO A 558 7.51 -56.98 41.07
C PRO A 558 6.23 -57.41 40.26
N PRO A 559 6.11 -58.61 39.65
CA PRO A 559 7.02 -59.39 38.79
C PRO A 559 6.42 -59.71 37.39
N ALA A 560 7.28 -60.29 36.54
CA ALA A 560 7.01 -60.81 35.20
C ALA A 560 6.13 -62.08 35.15
N SER A 561 5.50 -62.34 34.00
CA SER A 561 5.33 -63.68 33.39
C SER A 561 4.74 -63.63 31.96
N PRO A 562 4.88 -64.71 31.16
CA PRO A 562 5.18 -64.63 29.72
C PRO A 562 4.14 -65.27 28.77
N ASP A 563 4.48 -65.27 27.47
CA ASP A 563 4.04 -66.12 26.36
C ASP A 563 2.62 -65.98 25.78
N ALA A 564 2.54 -65.79 24.45
CA ALA A 564 2.06 -66.84 23.52
C ALA A 564 1.73 -66.28 22.10
N SER A 565 2.47 -66.78 21.11
CA SER A 565 1.97 -67.43 19.87
C SER A 565 1.14 -66.65 18.83
N GLN A 566 1.70 -66.56 17.62
CA GLN A 566 0.97 -66.45 16.34
C GLN A 566 0.10 -67.71 16.08
N PRO A 567 -0.84 -67.69 15.11
CA PRO A 567 -0.45 -68.20 13.78
C PRO A 567 -1.11 -67.51 12.56
N ALA A 568 -0.47 -67.71 11.41
CA ALA A 568 -0.95 -67.42 10.07
C ALA A 568 -2.06 -68.40 9.60
N SER A 569 -2.90 -67.97 8.65
CA SER A 569 -3.78 -68.85 7.86
C SER A 569 -4.13 -68.23 6.49
N LEU A 570 -3.90 -69.02 5.44
CA LEU A 570 -4.27 -68.86 4.02
C LEU A 570 -5.80 -69.12 3.86
N ALA A 571 -6.57 -68.66 2.86
CA ALA A 571 -6.51 -68.88 1.40
C ALA A 571 -7.80 -68.23 0.76
N PRO A 572 -8.29 -68.58 -0.45
CA PRO A 572 -8.40 -67.68 -1.60
C PRO A 572 -9.85 -67.35 -2.04
N SER A 573 -10.04 -66.39 -2.96
CA SER A 573 -11.28 -66.33 -3.75
C SER A 573 -11.03 -65.88 -5.19
N ALA A 574 -11.84 -66.46 -6.07
CA ALA A 574 -11.55 -66.70 -7.47
C ALA A 574 -11.96 -65.56 -8.41
N SER A 575 -11.16 -65.51 -9.47
CA SER A 575 -11.26 -64.89 -10.79
C SER A 575 -12.65 -64.64 -11.39
N ALA A 576 -12.81 -63.45 -11.97
CA ALA A 576 -13.72 -63.15 -13.08
C ALA A 576 -12.89 -62.73 -14.34
N PRO A 577 -13.38 -62.99 -15.57
CA PRO A 577 -12.58 -62.95 -16.80
C PRO A 577 -12.27 -61.52 -17.32
N PRO A 578 -11.23 -61.37 -18.16
CA PRO A 578 -10.66 -60.06 -18.50
C PRO A 578 -11.44 -59.33 -19.61
N ALA A 579 -11.62 -58.03 -19.41
CA ALA A 579 -12.01 -57.07 -20.43
C ALA A 579 -10.83 -56.76 -21.40
N PRO A 580 -11.10 -56.38 -22.66
CA PRO A 580 -10.08 -56.11 -23.67
C PRO A 580 -9.17 -54.93 -23.30
N PRO A 581 -7.91 -54.91 -23.79
CA PRO A 581 -6.87 -54.01 -23.29
C PRO A 581 -7.11 -52.55 -23.68
N ALA A 582 -7.11 -51.69 -22.68
CA ALA A 582 -7.01 -50.24 -22.85
C ALA A 582 -5.58 -49.85 -23.30
N PRO A 583 -5.42 -48.75 -24.07
CA PRO A 583 -4.11 -48.24 -24.49
C PRO A 583 -3.22 -47.90 -23.26
N PRO A 584 -1.89 -48.01 -23.38
CA PRO A 584 -0.97 -47.91 -22.25
C PRO A 584 -1.06 -46.54 -21.59
N ALA A 585 -1.39 -46.54 -20.30
CA ALA A 585 -1.31 -45.36 -19.45
C ALA A 585 0.17 -44.92 -19.30
N PRO A 586 0.44 -43.61 -19.24
CA PRO A 586 1.78 -43.11 -18.94
C PRO A 586 2.27 -43.65 -17.58
N PRO A 587 3.58 -43.90 -17.42
CA PRO A 587 4.13 -44.47 -16.19
C PRO A 587 3.76 -43.61 -14.99
N ALA A 588 3.17 -44.24 -13.98
CA ALA A 588 2.90 -43.59 -12.70
C ALA A 588 4.22 -43.09 -12.11
N PRO A 589 4.25 -41.86 -11.57
CA PRO A 589 5.44 -41.37 -10.87
C PRO A 589 5.77 -42.32 -9.70
N PRO A 590 7.07 -42.54 -9.41
CA PRO A 590 7.47 -43.43 -8.33
C PRO A 590 6.83 -42.95 -7.02
N SER A 591 6.06 -43.82 -6.38
CA SER A 591 5.55 -43.62 -5.04
C SER A 591 6.75 -43.49 -4.09
N ALA A 592 7.09 -42.26 -3.73
CA ALA A 592 8.06 -41.99 -2.69
C ALA A 592 7.57 -42.68 -1.40
N ARG A 593 8.35 -43.63 -0.90
CA ARG A 593 8.19 -44.15 0.46
C ARG A 593 8.42 -42.96 1.39
N VAL A 594 7.33 -42.47 1.99
CA VAL A 594 7.40 -41.46 3.05
C VAL A 594 7.87 -42.20 4.30
N ASP A 595 9.03 -41.79 4.81
CA ASP A 595 9.58 -42.25 6.09
C ASP A 595 8.55 -41.97 7.21
N PRO A 596 8.15 -42.96 8.01
CA PRO A 596 7.24 -42.73 9.14
C PRO A 596 7.88 -41.98 10.32
N ASP A 597 9.17 -41.64 10.23
CA ASP A 597 9.94 -40.89 11.23
C ASP A 597 10.13 -39.40 10.88
N ILE A 598 9.34 -38.85 9.94
CA ILE A 598 9.31 -37.40 9.72
C ILE A 598 8.73 -36.74 10.97
N GLU A 599 9.66 -36.14 11.72
CA GLU A 599 9.53 -34.99 12.61
C GLU A 599 8.07 -34.56 12.83
N VAL A 600 7.65 -34.61 14.10
CA VAL A 600 6.54 -33.81 14.63
C VAL A 600 6.64 -32.43 14.00
N LEU A 601 5.83 -32.21 12.95
CA LEU A 601 5.87 -31.00 12.14
C LEU A 601 5.68 -29.86 13.13
N SER A 602 6.75 -29.06 13.30
CA SER A 602 6.67 -27.83 14.06
C SER A 602 5.41 -27.12 13.63
N PRO A 603 4.56 -26.66 14.56
CA PRO A 603 3.27 -26.06 14.22
C PRO A 603 3.53 -25.01 13.12
N PRO A 604 2.70 -24.97 12.07
CA PRO A 604 2.93 -24.08 10.93
C PRO A 604 3.13 -22.67 11.47
N VAL A 605 4.35 -22.15 11.32
CA VAL A 605 4.69 -20.80 11.75
C VAL A 605 3.74 -19.87 11.01
N GLU A 606 2.92 -19.14 11.75
CA GLU A 606 1.98 -18.18 11.16
C GLU A 606 2.78 -17.26 10.22
N PRO A 607 2.39 -17.13 8.94
CA PRO A 607 3.14 -16.30 8.01
C PRO A 607 3.16 -14.86 8.54
N PHE A 608 4.36 -14.30 8.70
CA PHE A 608 4.57 -12.95 9.25
C PHE A 608 3.81 -11.88 8.48
N TRP A 609 3.72 -12.06 7.16
CA TRP A 609 2.94 -11.19 6.30
C TRP A 609 1.72 -11.93 5.79
N ARG A 610 0.54 -11.41 6.13
CA ARG A 610 -0.73 -12.02 5.75
C ARG A 610 -1.54 -11.07 4.89
N VAL A 611 -1.77 -11.47 3.65
CA VAL A 611 -2.73 -10.81 2.76
C VAL A 611 -4.01 -11.63 2.69
N MET A 612 -5.12 -10.97 2.92
CA MET A 612 -6.44 -11.52 2.70
C MET A 612 -7.13 -10.72 1.61
N GLY A 613 -7.46 -11.37 0.50
CA GLY A 613 -8.23 -10.77 -0.57
C GLY A 613 -9.72 -11.07 -0.46
N VAL A 614 -10.56 -10.05 -0.64
CA VAL A 614 -12.00 -10.17 -0.86
C VAL A 614 -12.32 -9.58 -2.23
N PHE A 615 -12.68 -10.46 -3.16
CA PHE A 615 -12.93 -10.12 -4.56
C PHE A 615 -14.38 -10.37 -4.92
N ARG A 616 -14.96 -9.54 -5.79
CA ARG A 616 -16.26 -9.82 -6.39
C ARG A 616 -16.20 -11.13 -7.19
N ASN A 617 -17.13 -12.03 -6.92
CA ASN A 617 -17.35 -13.18 -7.78
C ASN A 617 -18.13 -12.75 -9.03
N GLU A 618 -17.45 -12.64 -10.17
CA GLU A 618 -18.03 -12.18 -11.43
C GLU A 618 -19.10 -13.11 -12.00
N SER A 619 -19.11 -14.39 -11.63
CA SER A 619 -20.15 -15.32 -12.06
C SER A 619 -21.43 -15.22 -11.23
N ALA A 620 -21.36 -14.59 -10.06
CA ALA A 620 -22.47 -14.51 -9.10
C ALA A 620 -23.01 -13.10 -8.91
N VAL A 621 -22.20 -12.07 -9.18
CA VAL A 621 -22.55 -10.67 -8.98
C VAL A 621 -22.19 -9.88 -10.24
N ASP A 622 -23.23 -9.46 -10.97
CA ASP A 622 -23.04 -8.64 -12.17
C ASP A 622 -22.35 -7.31 -11.85
N SER A 623 -21.42 -6.93 -12.73
CA SER A 623 -20.77 -5.62 -12.69
C SER A 623 -21.70 -4.49 -13.10
N LEU A 624 -21.33 -3.27 -12.72
CA LEU A 624 -21.87 -2.06 -13.33
C LEU A 624 -20.99 -1.62 -14.50
N ASN A 625 -21.61 -1.12 -15.55
CA ASN A 625 -20.89 -0.58 -16.70
C ASN A 625 -20.33 0.80 -16.35
N GLY A 626 -19.01 0.92 -16.25
CA GLY A 626 -18.29 2.19 -16.16
C GLY A 626 -18.85 3.17 -15.13
N TYR A 627 -19.40 4.29 -15.62
CA TYR A 627 -19.97 5.39 -14.84
C TYR A 627 -21.51 5.29 -14.72
N ASN A 628 -22.08 4.09 -14.61
CA ASN A 628 -23.51 3.97 -14.28
C ASN A 628 -23.71 4.09 -12.76
N PHE A 629 -24.27 5.23 -12.33
CA PHE A 629 -24.56 5.52 -10.92
C PHE A 629 -26.05 5.51 -10.61
N GLU A 630 -26.82 4.60 -11.23
CA GLU A 630 -28.22 4.41 -10.89
C GLU A 630 -28.37 3.93 -9.43
N PRO A 631 -29.03 4.66 -8.52
CA PRO A 631 -29.02 4.35 -7.08
C PRO A 631 -29.50 2.94 -6.73
N ALA A 632 -30.48 2.41 -7.47
CA ALA A 632 -30.97 1.04 -7.28
C ALA A 632 -29.88 -0.01 -7.56
N GLU A 633 -29.12 0.19 -8.64
CA GLU A 633 -28.01 -0.68 -9.02
C GLU A 633 -26.80 -0.54 -8.07
N LEU A 634 -26.51 0.68 -7.63
CA LEU A 634 -25.50 0.94 -6.60
C LEU A 634 -25.85 0.20 -5.30
N ARG A 635 -27.10 0.31 -4.82
CA ARG A 635 -27.58 -0.42 -3.63
C ARG A 635 -27.48 -1.93 -3.78
N ARG A 636 -27.86 -2.47 -4.95
CA ARG A 636 -27.74 -3.91 -5.25
C ARG A 636 -26.28 -4.35 -5.12
N LEU A 637 -25.36 -3.62 -5.75
CA LEU A 637 -23.95 -3.97 -5.73
C LEU A 637 -23.31 -3.80 -4.34
N PHE A 638 -23.69 -2.75 -3.61
CA PHE A 638 -23.25 -2.52 -2.23
C PHE A 638 -23.66 -3.67 -1.31
N ARG A 639 -24.92 -4.12 -1.39
CA ARG A 639 -25.42 -5.26 -0.62
C ARG A 639 -24.68 -6.55 -0.95
N ALA A 640 -24.38 -6.79 -2.23
CA ALA A 640 -23.58 -7.93 -2.63
C ALA A 640 -22.15 -7.88 -2.04
N GLY A 641 -21.55 -6.69 -1.97
CA GLY A 641 -20.29 -6.45 -1.27
C GLY A 641 -20.37 -6.74 0.22
N ALA A 642 -21.37 -6.18 0.91
CA ALA A 642 -21.58 -6.40 2.34
C ALA A 642 -21.79 -7.89 2.66
N GLU A 643 -22.53 -8.60 1.81
CA GLU A 643 -22.72 -10.05 1.92
C GLU A 643 -21.41 -10.82 1.75
N GLN A 644 -20.54 -10.43 0.82
CA GLN A 644 -19.22 -11.05 0.69
C GLN A 644 -18.33 -10.77 1.91
N GLY A 645 -18.40 -9.57 2.48
CA GLY A 645 -17.77 -9.26 3.77
C GLY A 645 -18.27 -10.19 4.88
N ARG A 646 -19.59 -10.37 4.98
CA ARG A 646 -20.25 -11.29 5.95
C ARG A 646 -19.77 -12.73 5.79
N LEU A 647 -19.74 -13.25 4.56
CA LEU A 647 -19.30 -14.63 4.27
C LEU A 647 -17.83 -14.85 4.66
N ARG A 648 -17.00 -13.81 4.63
CA ARG A 648 -15.58 -13.87 5.00
C ARG A 648 -15.30 -13.33 6.41
N CYS A 649 -16.33 -13.07 7.20
CA CYS A 649 -16.16 -12.27 8.40
C CYS A 649 -15.27 -12.93 9.48
N LEU A 650 -15.30 -14.25 9.64
CA LEU A 650 -14.39 -14.94 10.56
C LEU A 650 -12.92 -14.83 10.13
N ASP A 651 -12.65 -14.85 8.82
CA ASP A 651 -11.30 -14.64 8.30
C ASP A 651 -10.84 -13.19 8.53
N ILE A 652 -11.74 -12.22 8.32
CA ILE A 652 -11.48 -10.80 8.58
C ILE A 652 -11.22 -10.56 10.07
N ALA A 653 -12.04 -11.14 10.96
CA ALA A 653 -11.86 -11.06 12.41
C ALA A 653 -10.49 -11.60 12.84
N ARG A 654 -10.08 -12.77 12.30
CA ARG A 654 -8.74 -13.33 12.56
C ARG A 654 -7.62 -12.43 12.04
N LEU A 655 -7.78 -11.84 10.86
CA LEU A 655 -6.81 -10.88 10.30
C LEU A 655 -6.64 -9.68 11.25
N LEU A 656 -7.75 -9.14 11.77
CA LEU A 656 -7.77 -8.00 12.69
C LEU A 656 -7.31 -8.32 14.11
N GLY A 657 -6.95 -9.58 14.41
CA GLY A 657 -6.57 -9.98 15.78
C GLY A 657 -7.75 -10.06 16.75
N ILE A 658 -8.98 -10.12 16.23
CA ILE A 658 -10.19 -10.39 17.00
C ILE A 658 -10.22 -11.90 17.26
N HIS A 659 -9.46 -12.30 18.28
CA HIS A 659 -9.43 -13.65 18.80
C HIS A 659 -10.32 -13.75 20.04
N PRO A 660 -10.99 -14.88 20.28
CA PRO A 660 -11.58 -15.17 21.58
C PRO A 660 -10.45 -15.23 22.63
N ALA A 661 -10.59 -14.49 23.72
CA ALA A 661 -9.61 -14.46 24.80
C ALA A 661 -9.33 -15.89 25.31
N GLY A 662 -8.05 -16.30 25.34
CA GLY A 662 -7.62 -17.59 25.90
C GLY A 662 -7.28 -18.70 24.90
N ALA A 663 -7.41 -18.48 23.58
CA ALA A 663 -7.10 -19.49 22.56
C ALA A 663 -5.60 -19.61 22.27
N GLY A 664 -4.83 -20.17 23.21
CA GLY A 664 -3.57 -20.86 22.89
C GLY A 664 -3.79 -22.15 22.07
N SER A 665 -5.05 -22.54 21.87
CA SER A 665 -5.49 -23.69 21.07
C SER A 665 -6.56 -23.23 20.09
N ALA A 666 -6.32 -23.41 18.79
CA ALA A 666 -7.15 -22.93 17.69
C ALA A 666 -8.54 -23.59 17.55
N SER A 667 -9.01 -24.38 18.51
CA SER A 667 -10.04 -25.41 18.25
C SER A 667 -11.48 -25.09 18.65
N THR A 668 -11.79 -24.12 19.53
CA THR A 668 -13.20 -23.80 19.86
C THR A 668 -13.40 -22.33 20.20
N LEU A 669 -14.15 -21.62 19.35
CA LEU A 669 -14.73 -20.32 19.71
C LEU A 669 -15.78 -20.53 20.81
N ASP A 670 -15.78 -19.65 21.80
CA ASP A 670 -16.90 -19.54 22.74
C ASP A 670 -18.19 -19.26 21.91
N PRO A 671 -19.24 -20.09 22.02
CA PRO A 671 -20.49 -19.90 21.29
C PRO A 671 -21.09 -18.50 21.47
N ALA A 672 -20.89 -17.85 22.64
CA ALA A 672 -21.38 -16.50 22.86
C ALA A 672 -20.61 -15.46 22.05
N MET A 673 -19.28 -15.60 21.92
CA MET A 673 -18.47 -14.75 21.05
C MET A 673 -18.77 -15.00 19.58
N GLU A 674 -18.97 -16.26 19.18
CA GLU A 674 -19.36 -16.59 17.81
C GLU A 674 -20.70 -15.95 17.44
N ALA A 675 -21.70 -16.02 18.31
CA ALA A 675 -22.98 -15.34 18.11
C ALA A 675 -22.84 -13.82 17.98
N LYS A 676 -21.95 -13.19 18.77
CA LYS A 676 -21.64 -11.76 18.66
C LYS A 676 -20.98 -11.42 17.33
N LEU A 677 -19.97 -12.20 16.92
CA LEU A 677 -19.31 -12.04 15.63
C LEU A 677 -20.35 -12.13 14.51
N VAL A 678 -21.16 -13.20 14.46
CA VAL A 678 -22.22 -13.36 13.46
C VAL A 678 -23.15 -12.14 13.39
N ARG A 679 -23.52 -11.57 14.55
CA ARG A 679 -24.34 -10.35 14.62
C ARG A 679 -23.63 -9.13 14.03
N TRP A 680 -22.38 -8.88 14.41
CA TRP A 680 -21.61 -7.74 13.90
C TRP A 680 -21.26 -7.88 12.41
N CYS A 681 -21.11 -9.12 11.94
CA CYS A 681 -20.83 -9.45 10.54
C CYS A 681 -22.04 -9.33 9.63
N SER A 682 -23.25 -9.32 10.18
CA SER A 682 -24.52 -9.32 9.42
C SER A 682 -25.29 -8.01 9.61
N PRO A 683 -24.68 -6.82 9.41
CA PRO A 683 -25.39 -5.57 9.58
C PRO A 683 -26.46 -5.42 8.49
N GLU A 684 -27.66 -5.01 8.89
CA GLU A 684 -28.72 -4.69 7.94
C GLU A 684 -28.50 -3.28 7.40
N LEU A 685 -28.43 -3.15 6.07
CA LEU A 685 -28.41 -1.83 5.44
C LEU A 685 -29.75 -1.13 5.73
N PRO A 686 -29.76 0.08 6.32
CA PRO A 686 -31.00 0.80 6.57
C PRO A 686 -31.85 0.95 5.32
N LYS A 687 -33.16 1.05 5.52
CA LYS A 687 -34.12 1.30 4.43
C LYS A 687 -33.77 2.58 3.68
N ASN A 688 -34.16 2.64 2.41
CA ASN A 688 -33.78 3.74 1.54
C ASN A 688 -34.24 5.09 2.08
N GLU A 689 -35.47 5.16 2.59
CA GLU A 689 -36.04 6.39 3.14
C GLU A 689 -35.27 6.87 4.36
N ALA A 690 -34.74 5.95 5.17
CA ALA A 690 -33.97 6.27 6.37
C ALA A 690 -32.52 6.69 6.04
N LEU A 691 -31.89 6.06 5.04
CA LEU A 691 -30.49 6.32 4.70
C LEU A 691 -30.31 7.51 3.76
N CYS A 692 -31.14 7.60 2.73
CA CYS A 692 -31.02 8.60 1.67
C CYS A 692 -31.98 9.77 1.87
N GLY A 693 -33.01 9.64 2.71
CA GLY A 693 -34.04 10.67 2.83
C GLY A 693 -34.74 10.94 1.50
N ALA A 694 -35.18 12.18 1.30
CA ALA A 694 -35.82 12.66 0.07
C ALA A 694 -34.80 13.31 -0.89
N ILE A 695 -33.65 12.65 -1.14
CA ILE A 695 -32.74 13.11 -2.20
C ILE A 695 -33.45 12.90 -3.54
N GLU A 696 -33.73 14.00 -4.22
CA GLU A 696 -34.27 14.00 -5.57
C GLU A 696 -33.11 13.92 -6.58
N HIS A 697 -33.23 13.01 -7.55
CA HIS A 697 -32.24 12.85 -8.61
C HIS A 697 -32.79 13.49 -9.90
N PRO A 698 -32.27 14.66 -10.32
CA PRO A 698 -32.69 15.26 -11.57
C PRO A 698 -32.30 14.34 -12.74
N GLU A 699 -33.20 14.19 -13.71
CA GLU A 699 -32.92 13.47 -14.95
C GLU A 699 -31.94 14.25 -15.83
N GLY A 700 -31.08 13.52 -16.56
CA GLY A 700 -30.16 14.11 -17.55
C GLY A 700 -28.75 14.32 -17.03
N PHE A 701 -28.03 15.31 -17.57
CA PHE A 701 -26.71 15.73 -17.09
C PHE A 701 -26.80 17.14 -16.53
N ARG A 702 -26.19 17.39 -15.37
CA ARG A 702 -26.11 18.73 -14.79
C ARG A 702 -25.00 19.54 -15.47
N SER A 703 -25.26 20.81 -15.78
CA SER A 703 -24.22 21.72 -16.29
C SER A 703 -23.24 22.06 -15.18
N CYS A 704 -21.95 22.23 -15.50
CA CYS A 704 -20.98 22.74 -14.51
C CYS A 704 -21.19 24.22 -14.15
N ASP A 705 -22.08 24.93 -14.87
CA ASP A 705 -22.54 26.26 -14.47
C ASP A 705 -23.58 26.20 -13.33
N ASP A 706 -24.22 25.05 -13.14
CA ASP A 706 -25.17 24.82 -12.05
C ASP A 706 -24.44 24.31 -10.80
N PRO A 707 -24.68 24.86 -9.61
CA PRO A 707 -24.02 24.39 -8.40
C PRO A 707 -24.40 22.94 -8.07
N ALA A 708 -23.46 22.19 -7.48
CA ALA A 708 -23.75 20.85 -6.95
C ALA A 708 -24.88 20.89 -5.92
N PRO A 709 -25.74 19.87 -5.83
CA PRO A 709 -26.86 19.83 -4.88
C PRO A 709 -26.44 20.04 -3.41
N PRO A 710 -27.18 20.83 -2.59
CA PRO A 710 -26.90 21.00 -1.16
C PRO A 710 -26.97 19.70 -0.35
N ALA A 711 -27.72 18.70 -0.82
CA ALA A 711 -27.84 17.40 -0.18
C ALA A 711 -26.51 16.62 -0.09
N LEU A 712 -25.47 17.07 -0.80
CA LEU A 712 -24.11 16.53 -0.80
C LEU A 712 -23.26 17.04 0.37
N ASP A 713 -23.75 17.98 1.18
CA ASP A 713 -23.13 18.38 2.46
C ASP A 713 -23.38 17.30 3.53
N ALA A 714 -23.02 16.05 3.21
CA ALA A 714 -23.38 14.85 3.94
C ALA A 714 -22.91 14.89 5.41
N CYS A 715 -21.81 15.59 5.67
CA CYS A 715 -21.18 15.70 6.98
C CYS A 715 -21.26 17.11 7.58
N GLY A 716 -22.09 18.00 7.01
CA GLY A 716 -22.23 19.41 7.39
C GLY A 716 -21.69 20.38 6.33
N ALA A 717 -21.83 21.68 6.58
CA ALA A 717 -21.36 22.70 5.65
C ALA A 717 -19.83 22.61 5.51
N PRO A 718 -19.29 22.57 4.28
CA PRO A 718 -17.84 22.53 4.08
C PRO A 718 -17.20 23.81 4.66
N PRO A 719 -16.00 23.72 5.24
CA PRO A 719 -15.27 24.90 5.67
C PRO A 719 -15.03 25.83 4.47
N ALA A 720 -14.91 27.14 4.72
CA ALA A 720 -14.60 28.11 3.68
C ALA A 720 -13.33 27.65 2.93
N SER A 721 -13.48 27.44 1.62
CA SER A 721 -12.46 26.82 0.78
C SER A 721 -11.11 27.53 0.94
N THR A 722 -10.14 26.79 1.46
CA THR A 722 -8.73 27.13 1.31
C THR A 722 -8.17 26.18 0.27
N THR A 723 -7.48 26.70 -0.74
CA THR A 723 -6.80 25.88 -1.76
C THR A 723 -5.80 24.94 -1.09
N CYS A 724 -5.53 23.77 -1.68
CA CYS A 724 -4.39 22.97 -1.26
C CYS A 724 -3.11 23.80 -1.50
N GLN A 725 -2.57 24.41 -0.45
CA GLN A 725 -1.37 25.23 -0.56
C GLN A 725 -0.15 24.35 -0.37
N VAL A 726 0.79 24.47 -1.30
CA VAL A 726 2.16 23.98 -1.12
C VAL A 726 2.74 24.78 0.03
N LYS A 727 3.13 24.10 1.12
CA LYS A 727 3.89 24.77 2.17
C LYS A 727 5.23 25.19 1.55
N PRO A 728 5.60 26.49 1.60
CA PRO A 728 6.81 26.99 0.96
C PRO A 728 8.09 26.37 1.55
#